data_AF-A0A956D6U8-F1
#
_entry.id   AF-A0A956D6U8-F1
#
_cell.length_a   1.000
_cell.length_b   1.000
_cell.length_c   1.000
_cell.angle_alpha   90.00
_cell.angle_beta   90.00
_cell.angle_gamma   90.00
#
_symmetry.space_group_name_H-M   'P 1'
#
loop_
_entity.id
_entity.type
_entity.pdbx_description
1 polymer ?
#
loop_
_entity_poly.entity_id
_entity_poly.type
_entity_poly.pdbx_seq_one_letter_code
_entity_poly.pdbx_strand_id
1 'polypeptide(L)'
;MAFERPPASLRRSLALLLALAACDGKDGVLYDDGGTDAPSVDGGTDGGFDAGDRVAPTVEEVVPDDEATDVARDADLVVRFSEPMRASGSVSVVPGGLELDGAWNSLGDTWTVNAPTEGWPESATLRASLEGFSDEAGNALAPYAWRFSTTADAPVVTTSSPADGATDTSARTAFVELTFSEPMDNTTGTLAATGLTFGVAEWLSGERVRFPVSGLAYESTYAVTLDGFQDRAGNALETSVYLEGSLDFTTGPDLDAPRVTDSSPDEGQLDVATDMLDEVVVVFDEAMDVAVGTATLEVDGRTTALSASWNAAGTEARFAVAGALRNGAAHRLVLTDFTDVAGNALDGTVYLLDGALDFRTGRDLVVPFVGYSDPIEGQPDFSFRRDTILIAFSEAMDTSDTTAILHDGAETVVLGGTWSLAGTRLTLDVAGLLVAGRSYRIDLTDFRDLGGTVVDTSHPYLGDGFLDFVMATPTGENCRDVLTAAEGTTVGAVTTWVIEDRQATLDDGSGTCGPDGDVRSADAVIRYTKTSAAVADGGRYLRVTARTLNTSRDVFVEVFRDVCDPTAAEALAARQHCVLENQSWDVHLDGGPGGYFLWIATDRNDAISPVEVTVEEIDAPRPGESCADPFDSSASFWSDMQTGLSDRPLGPAWYINIRNYVEEGDEERIDALDRADVMGGPGSIECDGTRYTHGADAVFDLVKTSATSVLDVRVSAISTHVFEVRDACDPSASSQLTCGTVGSGRWEQRTIEGAPGTYALWSAPDYLASSGQRELEGSYVVREVEPGPGDTCATGIPLVVGAPLAVPATGAQRLGQPSCFDGQLTQEKAVISGVSGPDDGITWYRFTASGAITGVRFGSIAGSSSDLDPSVALFDATSRTELTCAADEPENGLTVFGNAGREYCVAVLNTPRLETIELVSFPTYDGVGSTVTDLNVSRPFNDSGTEVSITSDQWLGVTPTTLYMQLGTSGTSAGLLRVSKAGGTRAELLRDGIESVLGYGGAITTGENVFLVDNNTTTASRTYRAVRAGLVELTEWDAAGGYPNHAFYDVAFDGTTLLTATYVSSTSGTPPTRFYTLDPTAAGPGTEIGSTTELYRVRAIGTDGTWVFVVANPYGDTSTEGVYRLPLTNLAATPEPLWLGNLPTSATALEVQVTASTTYVYFRDQDGNVHVADAGGASAQYLGVLSALGRSGDVAMGFDPVGPSLYLFESETESTGRIVRLR
;
A
#
# COMPACT_ATOMS: atom_id res chain seq x y z
N MET A 1 43.57 37.78 -49.29
CA MET A 1 43.24 37.98 -50.74
C MET A 1 41.99 37.17 -51.02
N ALA A 2 41.15 37.56 -51.98
CA ALA A 2 39.93 36.81 -52.32
C ALA A 2 40.27 35.59 -53.21
N PHE A 3 39.56 34.47 -53.04
CA PHE A 3 38.44 34.09 -53.91
C PHE A 3 37.63 32.90 -53.33
N GLU A 4 36.59 32.46 -54.03
CA GLU A 4 35.38 31.79 -53.52
C GLU A 4 35.47 30.25 -53.35
N ARG A 5 34.37 29.67 -52.82
CA ARG A 5 33.98 28.22 -52.80
C ARG A 5 33.76 27.69 -54.25
N PRO A 6 33.35 26.42 -54.57
CA PRO A 6 32.93 25.25 -53.75
C PRO A 6 33.52 23.91 -54.33
N PRO A 7 32.84 22.74 -54.48
CA PRO A 7 31.77 22.06 -53.72
C PRO A 7 32.04 20.56 -53.34
N ALA A 8 31.29 20.07 -52.35
CA ALA A 8 30.65 18.73 -52.20
C ALA A 8 31.32 17.38 -52.62
N SER A 9 31.21 16.40 -51.70
CA SER A 9 30.58 15.04 -51.87
C SER A 9 31.42 13.74 -51.75
N LEU A 10 30.72 12.71 -51.20
CA LEU A 10 30.70 11.26 -51.52
C LEU A 10 31.67 10.22 -50.87
N ARG A 11 31.04 9.13 -50.35
CA ARG A 11 31.49 7.71 -50.18
C ARG A 11 32.29 7.37 -48.88
N ARG A 12 32.22 6.18 -48.23
CA ARG A 12 31.62 4.80 -48.48
C ARG A 12 31.80 3.87 -47.23
N SER A 13 31.35 2.59 -47.05
CA SER A 13 30.48 1.57 -47.72
C SER A 13 30.33 0.28 -46.83
N LEU A 14 29.49 -0.70 -47.25
CA LEU A 14 29.48 -2.17 -46.88
C LEU A 14 28.94 -2.51 -45.45
N ALA A 15 28.37 -3.68 -45.08
CA ALA A 15 27.80 -4.91 -45.72
C ALA A 15 26.91 -5.65 -44.66
N LEU A 16 26.18 -6.80 -44.83
CA LEU A 16 25.90 -7.80 -45.89
C LEU A 16 24.53 -8.51 -45.61
N LEU A 17 24.13 -9.51 -46.43
CA LEU A 17 22.88 -10.30 -46.38
C LEU A 17 22.78 -11.39 -45.27
N LEU A 18 21.53 -11.74 -44.88
CA LEU A 18 20.90 -13.06 -45.15
C LEU A 18 19.35 -12.95 -45.27
N ALA A 19 18.59 -14.01 -45.57
CA ALA A 19 17.22 -13.90 -46.14
C ALA A 19 16.27 -15.11 -45.94
N LEU A 20 14.95 -14.90 -46.16
CA LEU A 20 13.82 -15.79 -46.60
C LEU A 20 12.54 -14.88 -46.71
N ALA A 21 11.74 -14.77 -47.80
CA ALA A 21 10.89 -15.72 -48.57
C ALA A 21 9.50 -16.01 -47.93
N ALA A 22 8.33 -15.99 -48.62
CA ALA A 22 7.99 -15.62 -50.01
C ALA A 22 6.45 -15.46 -50.27
N CYS A 23 6.11 -14.94 -51.47
CA CYS A 23 4.92 -15.17 -52.34
C CYS A 23 3.76 -14.14 -52.35
N ASP A 24 2.87 -14.09 -53.37
CA ASP A 24 3.00 -14.01 -54.86
C ASP A 24 1.60 -13.77 -55.52
N GLY A 25 1.47 -12.72 -56.35
CA GLY A 25 0.32 -12.49 -57.27
C GLY A 25 -1.09 -12.25 -56.67
N LYS A 26 -2.17 -12.02 -57.45
CA LYS A 26 -2.29 -11.37 -58.78
C LYS A 26 -3.77 -11.16 -59.20
N ASP A 27 -3.97 -10.33 -60.23
CA ASP A 27 -5.19 -10.17 -61.09
C ASP A 27 -6.46 -9.60 -60.41
N GLY A 28 -7.38 -8.91 -61.10
CA GLY A 28 -7.43 -8.56 -62.53
C GLY A 28 -8.51 -7.49 -62.88
N VAL A 29 -8.43 -6.95 -64.11
CA VAL A 29 -9.18 -5.76 -64.59
C VAL A 29 -10.34 -6.14 -65.54
N LEU A 30 -11.43 -5.35 -65.57
CA LEU A 30 -12.38 -5.29 -66.71
C LEU A 30 -12.77 -3.85 -67.07
N TYR A 31 -12.78 -3.57 -68.39
CA TYR A 31 -13.44 -2.44 -69.09
C TYR A 31 -14.89 -2.87 -69.49
N ASP A 32 -15.76 -2.17 -70.24
CA ASP A 32 -15.64 -1.03 -71.17
C ASP A 32 -17.01 -0.34 -71.43
N ASP A 33 -17.01 0.72 -72.23
CA ASP A 33 -18.11 1.35 -73.00
C ASP A 33 -19.27 2.08 -72.28
N GLY A 34 -19.89 3.13 -72.86
CA GLY A 34 -19.48 3.94 -74.03
C GLY A 34 -20.62 4.76 -74.67
N GLY A 35 -20.43 6.06 -74.91
CA GLY A 35 -21.42 6.89 -75.63
C GLY A 35 -21.01 8.35 -75.84
N THR A 36 -21.39 8.95 -76.98
CA THR A 36 -21.00 10.31 -77.40
C THR A 36 -22.20 11.20 -77.71
N ASP A 37 -22.08 12.52 -77.46
CA ASP A 37 -22.17 13.59 -78.49
C ASP A 37 -22.27 14.99 -77.84
N ALA A 38 -21.84 16.03 -78.55
CA ALA A 38 -21.93 17.45 -78.14
C ALA A 38 -22.74 18.25 -79.17
N PRO A 39 -23.46 19.32 -78.76
CA PRO A 39 -22.92 20.65 -79.05
C PRO A 39 -23.25 21.73 -77.97
N SER A 40 -23.08 22.99 -78.34
CA SER A 40 -22.77 24.13 -77.46
C SER A 40 -23.89 25.17 -77.23
N VAL A 41 -23.76 25.93 -76.13
CA VAL A 41 -24.34 27.29 -75.85
C VAL A 41 -25.85 27.38 -75.61
N ASP A 42 -26.22 27.78 -74.39
CA ASP A 42 -27.02 28.99 -74.13
C ASP A 42 -26.56 29.63 -72.80
N GLY A 43 -26.90 30.91 -72.58
CA GLY A 43 -26.60 31.66 -71.35
C GLY A 43 -27.87 32.01 -70.58
N GLY A 44 -28.19 31.23 -69.55
CA GLY A 44 -29.33 31.46 -68.66
C GLY A 44 -28.89 31.72 -67.21
N THR A 45 -29.59 32.61 -66.52
CA THR A 45 -29.48 32.78 -65.07
C THR A 45 -30.67 32.13 -64.38
N ASP A 46 -30.50 30.93 -63.84
CA ASP A 46 -31.36 30.35 -62.82
C ASP A 46 -30.57 30.00 -61.56
N GLY A 47 -31.18 30.30 -60.39
CA GLY A 47 -30.62 29.92 -59.10
C GLY A 47 -31.07 28.50 -58.76
N GLY A 48 -30.22 27.52 -59.04
CA GLY A 48 -30.45 26.12 -58.71
C GLY A 48 -29.20 25.48 -58.11
N PHE A 49 -29.33 24.98 -56.88
CA PHE A 49 -28.36 24.03 -56.34
C PHE A 49 -28.52 22.69 -57.07
N ASP A 50 -27.49 22.17 -57.73
CA ASP A 50 -26.74 21.01 -57.22
C ASP A 50 -25.45 20.72 -58.02
N ALA A 51 -24.59 19.88 -57.44
CA ALA A 51 -23.39 19.23 -57.97
C ALA A 51 -22.17 20.15 -58.24
N GLY A 52 -20.93 19.68 -58.06
CA GLY A 52 -20.52 18.28 -57.83
C GLY A 52 -20.11 17.88 -56.41
N ASP A 53 -19.86 18.84 -55.52
CA ASP A 53 -19.22 18.55 -54.24
C ASP A 53 -20.02 19.07 -53.01
N ARG A 54 -19.94 18.27 -51.94
CA ARG A 54 -20.48 18.42 -50.58
C ARG A 54 -19.69 17.59 -49.56
N VAL A 55 -18.57 16.99 -49.95
CA VAL A 55 -17.70 16.26 -49.03
C VAL A 55 -16.94 17.32 -48.23
N ALA A 56 -16.86 17.16 -46.91
CA ALA A 56 -15.98 18.01 -46.12
C ALA A 56 -14.55 17.48 -46.27
N PRO A 57 -13.54 18.33 -46.50
CA PRO A 57 -12.15 17.89 -46.57
C PRO A 57 -11.76 17.26 -45.24
N THR A 58 -10.84 16.29 -45.30
CA THR A 58 -10.30 15.58 -44.14
C THR A 58 -8.78 15.68 -44.15
N VAL A 59 -8.17 15.57 -42.98
CA VAL A 59 -6.71 15.41 -42.86
C VAL A 59 -6.38 13.93 -43.10
N GLU A 60 -5.50 13.65 -44.04
CA GLU A 60 -5.02 12.29 -44.34
C GLU A 60 -3.76 11.92 -43.55
N GLU A 61 -2.89 12.91 -43.29
CA GLU A 61 -1.55 12.72 -42.73
C GLU A 61 -1.06 14.04 -42.13
N VAL A 62 -0.40 13.95 -40.98
CA VAL A 62 0.36 15.03 -40.36
C VAL A 62 1.79 14.58 -40.13
N VAL A 63 2.74 15.51 -40.22
CA VAL A 63 4.13 15.30 -39.84
C VAL A 63 4.53 16.42 -38.89
N PRO A 64 5.03 16.15 -37.67
CA PRO A 64 5.05 14.83 -37.02
C PRO A 64 3.65 14.19 -36.93
N ASP A 65 3.61 12.85 -36.88
CA ASP A 65 2.38 12.08 -36.65
C ASP A 65 1.71 12.47 -35.32
N ASP A 66 0.42 12.18 -35.16
CA ASP A 66 -0.29 12.40 -33.90
C ASP A 66 0.23 11.48 -32.78
N GLU A 67 0.44 12.07 -31.60
CA GLU A 67 1.17 11.51 -30.45
C GLU A 67 2.60 11.01 -30.78
N ALA A 68 3.26 11.60 -31.79
CA ALA A 68 4.68 11.31 -32.07
C ALA A 68 5.60 11.80 -30.94
N THR A 69 6.41 10.89 -30.39
CA THR A 69 7.51 11.19 -29.47
C THR A 69 8.84 11.36 -30.21
N ASP A 70 9.87 11.80 -29.49
CA ASP A 70 11.25 11.99 -29.97
C ASP A 70 11.37 12.88 -31.22
N VAL A 71 10.50 13.90 -31.32
CA VAL A 71 10.55 14.85 -32.44
C VAL A 71 11.77 15.76 -32.30
N ALA A 72 12.56 15.88 -33.37
CA ALA A 72 13.67 16.82 -33.43
C ALA A 72 13.16 18.26 -33.32
N ARG A 73 13.84 19.10 -32.52
CA ARG A 73 13.41 20.49 -32.27
C ARG A 73 13.42 21.39 -33.51
N ASP A 74 14.03 20.97 -34.62
CA ASP A 74 14.01 21.64 -35.93
C ASP A 74 13.03 21.02 -36.96
N ALA A 75 12.13 20.13 -36.53
CA ALA A 75 11.17 19.45 -37.42
C ALA A 75 10.08 20.39 -37.99
N ASP A 76 10.00 20.45 -39.32
CA ASP A 76 8.94 21.17 -40.04
C ASP A 76 7.56 20.48 -39.87
N LEU A 77 6.50 21.27 -39.78
CA LEU A 77 5.11 20.79 -39.76
C LEU A 77 4.57 20.60 -41.18
N VAL A 78 4.00 19.43 -41.49
CA VAL A 78 3.34 19.13 -42.76
C VAL A 78 1.93 18.61 -42.49
N VAL A 79 0.95 19.06 -43.27
CA VAL A 79 -0.43 18.55 -43.24
C VAL A 79 -0.86 18.22 -44.67
N ARG A 80 -1.31 16.98 -44.91
CA ARG A 80 -1.97 16.58 -46.17
C ARG A 80 -3.47 16.47 -45.95
N PHE A 81 -4.24 17.08 -46.85
CA PHE A 81 -5.69 17.01 -46.92
C PHE A 81 -6.14 16.05 -48.02
N SER A 82 -7.37 15.53 -47.92
CA SER A 82 -7.96 14.62 -48.92
C SER A 82 -8.20 15.25 -50.30
N GLU A 83 -8.13 16.58 -50.40
CA GLU A 83 -8.39 17.33 -51.63
C GLU A 83 -7.82 18.77 -51.60
N PRO A 84 -7.81 19.49 -52.74
CA PRO A 84 -7.32 20.87 -52.81
C PRO A 84 -8.12 21.86 -51.96
N MET A 85 -7.41 22.53 -51.06
CA MET A 85 -7.93 23.52 -50.13
C MET A 85 -7.83 24.95 -50.68
N ARG A 86 -8.68 25.85 -50.17
CA ARG A 86 -8.45 27.29 -50.32
C ARG A 86 -7.26 27.70 -49.44
N ALA A 87 -6.45 28.63 -49.94
CA ALA A 87 -5.36 29.26 -49.20
C ALA A 87 -5.91 30.24 -48.14
N SER A 88 -6.55 29.70 -47.10
CA SER A 88 -7.19 30.39 -45.99
C SER A 88 -7.37 29.44 -44.82
N GLY A 89 -7.12 29.94 -43.60
CA GLY A 89 -7.07 29.17 -42.37
C GLY A 89 -5.91 29.68 -41.51
N SER A 90 -5.84 29.25 -40.26
CA SER A 90 -4.76 29.54 -39.33
C SER A 90 -4.40 28.28 -38.56
N VAL A 91 -3.12 28.16 -38.19
CA VAL A 91 -2.63 27.08 -37.33
C VAL A 91 -1.96 27.69 -36.12
N SER A 92 -2.40 27.24 -34.95
CA SER A 92 -1.85 27.62 -33.65
C SER A 92 -1.10 26.43 -33.04
N VAL A 93 0.00 26.72 -32.34
CA VAL A 93 0.78 25.73 -31.60
C VAL A 93 0.98 26.18 -30.15
N VAL A 94 0.70 25.28 -29.20
CA VAL A 94 0.70 25.54 -27.75
C VAL A 94 1.38 24.37 -27.03
N PRO A 95 2.28 24.59 -26.05
CA PRO A 95 2.82 25.88 -25.59
C PRO A 95 3.63 26.61 -26.68
N GLY A 96 3.62 27.95 -26.64
CA GLY A 96 4.29 28.82 -27.61
C GLY A 96 3.43 29.98 -28.12
N GLY A 97 2.14 29.74 -28.36
CA GLY A 97 1.18 30.79 -28.75
C GLY A 97 1.42 31.39 -30.14
N LEU A 98 2.11 30.64 -31.01
CA LEU A 98 2.48 31.07 -32.36
C LEU A 98 1.34 30.79 -33.34
N GLU A 99 0.86 31.83 -34.04
CA GLU A 99 0.17 31.68 -35.33
C GLU A 99 1.22 31.55 -36.44
N LEU A 100 1.11 30.53 -37.29
CA LEU A 100 2.17 30.17 -38.25
C LEU A 100 1.71 30.27 -39.71
N ASP A 101 2.38 31.12 -40.49
CA ASP A 101 2.18 31.28 -41.94
C ASP A 101 2.82 30.13 -42.73
N GLY A 102 2.02 29.18 -43.21
CA GLY A 102 2.49 28.05 -44.01
C GLY A 102 2.36 28.20 -45.52
N ALA A 103 3.21 27.49 -46.25
CA ALA A 103 3.23 27.42 -47.71
C ALA A 103 2.40 26.23 -48.23
N TRP A 104 1.61 26.48 -49.27
CA TRP A 104 0.88 25.43 -50.00
C TRP A 104 1.75 24.83 -51.11
N ASN A 105 1.58 23.53 -51.36
CA ASN A 105 2.17 22.87 -52.52
C ASN A 105 1.48 23.30 -53.84
N SER A 106 1.96 22.80 -54.98
CA SER A 106 1.40 23.16 -56.31
C SER A 106 0.07 22.50 -56.68
N LEU A 107 -0.52 21.69 -55.79
CA LEU A 107 -1.81 21.02 -55.97
C LEU A 107 -2.91 21.62 -55.06
N GLY A 108 -2.52 22.29 -53.96
CA GLY A 108 -3.43 22.83 -52.95
C GLY A 108 -3.83 21.82 -51.87
N ASP A 109 -3.35 20.58 -51.94
CA ASP A 109 -3.72 19.47 -51.04
C ASP A 109 -2.73 19.26 -49.87
N THR A 110 -1.59 19.96 -49.87
CA THR A 110 -0.58 19.86 -48.80
C THR A 110 -0.12 21.25 -48.37
N TRP A 111 -0.06 21.47 -47.05
CA TRP A 111 0.39 22.68 -46.39
C TRP A 111 1.62 22.39 -45.52
N THR A 112 2.58 23.31 -45.49
CA THR A 112 3.86 23.12 -44.77
C THR A 112 4.30 24.40 -44.05
N VAL A 113 4.67 24.28 -42.79
CA VAL A 113 5.29 25.32 -41.96
C VAL A 113 6.68 24.86 -41.55
N ASN A 114 7.67 25.73 -41.70
CA ASN A 114 9.01 25.45 -41.20
C ASN A 114 9.07 25.62 -39.67
N ALA A 115 9.94 24.87 -38.99
CA ALA A 115 10.19 25.07 -37.56
C ALA A 115 10.61 26.53 -37.23
N PRO A 116 10.34 27.03 -36.00
CA PRO A 116 10.86 28.32 -35.54
C PRO A 116 12.40 28.38 -35.59
N THR A 117 12.97 29.58 -35.72
CA THR A 117 14.44 29.74 -35.87
C THR A 117 15.25 29.35 -34.63
N GLU A 118 14.65 29.43 -33.44
CA GLU A 118 15.21 28.94 -32.17
C GLU A 118 14.80 27.47 -31.88
N GLY A 119 14.19 26.79 -32.86
CA GLY A 119 13.54 25.50 -32.71
C GLY A 119 12.19 25.55 -31.97
N TRP A 120 11.57 24.40 -31.86
CA TRP A 120 10.50 24.12 -30.91
C TRP A 120 11.04 24.11 -29.47
N PRO A 121 10.18 24.36 -28.45
CA PRO A 121 10.54 24.13 -27.05
C PRO A 121 11.06 22.71 -26.79
N GLU A 122 11.92 22.58 -25.79
CA GLU A 122 12.55 21.33 -25.35
C GLU A 122 11.60 20.50 -24.47
N SER A 123 11.66 19.18 -24.55
CA SER A 123 10.84 18.25 -23.74
C SER A 123 9.34 18.58 -23.67
N ALA A 124 8.78 19.16 -24.73
CA ALA A 124 7.46 19.79 -24.70
C ALA A 124 6.47 19.05 -25.60
N THR A 125 5.34 18.63 -25.04
CA THR A 125 4.18 18.18 -25.82
C THR A 125 3.50 19.39 -26.47
N LEU A 126 3.77 19.58 -27.76
CA LEU A 126 3.15 20.61 -28.58
C LEU A 126 1.83 20.13 -29.16
N ARG A 127 0.76 20.86 -28.86
CA ARG A 127 -0.55 20.71 -29.52
C ARG A 127 -0.65 21.68 -30.69
N ALA A 128 -0.71 21.17 -31.91
CA ALA A 128 -1.02 21.93 -33.12
C ALA A 128 -2.52 21.83 -33.44
N SER A 129 -3.16 22.94 -33.83
CA SER A 129 -4.60 22.99 -34.11
C SER A 129 -4.93 23.77 -35.39
N LEU A 130 -5.79 23.21 -36.25
CA LEU A 130 -6.22 23.78 -37.53
C LEU A 130 -7.57 24.50 -37.41
N GLU A 131 -7.62 25.80 -37.73
CA GLU A 131 -8.85 26.60 -37.73
C GLU A 131 -9.10 27.30 -39.07
N GLY A 132 -10.38 27.47 -39.43
CA GLY A 132 -10.80 28.31 -40.57
C GLY A 132 -10.52 27.76 -41.98
N PHE A 133 -10.04 26.52 -42.12
CA PHE A 133 -9.78 25.87 -43.40
C PHE A 133 -11.06 25.41 -44.13
N SER A 134 -11.07 25.49 -45.47
CA SER A 134 -12.16 25.03 -46.34
C SER A 134 -11.66 24.64 -47.74
N ASP A 135 -12.34 23.72 -48.41
CA ASP A 135 -12.04 23.32 -49.80
C ASP A 135 -12.40 24.41 -50.84
N GLU A 136 -12.08 24.18 -52.13
CA GLU A 136 -12.41 25.11 -53.23
C GLU A 136 -13.92 25.38 -53.43
N ALA A 137 -14.82 24.43 -53.12
CA ALA A 137 -16.27 24.62 -53.17
C ALA A 137 -16.79 25.42 -51.96
N GLY A 138 -16.17 25.23 -50.79
CA GLY A 138 -16.39 25.93 -49.54
C GLY A 138 -17.06 25.12 -48.45
N ASN A 139 -16.93 23.78 -48.45
CA ASN A 139 -17.22 23.02 -47.25
C ASN A 139 -16.07 23.22 -46.24
N ALA A 140 -16.41 23.28 -44.95
CA ALA A 140 -15.42 23.55 -43.90
C ALA A 140 -14.75 22.26 -43.44
N LEU A 141 -13.45 22.33 -43.17
CA LEU A 141 -12.75 21.29 -42.42
C LEU A 141 -13.33 21.22 -41.01
N ALA A 142 -13.59 20.01 -40.50
CA ALA A 142 -13.95 19.83 -39.09
C ALA A 142 -12.74 20.17 -38.19
N PRO A 143 -12.93 20.79 -37.01
CA PRO A 143 -11.81 21.14 -36.13
C PRO A 143 -10.89 19.94 -35.89
N TYR A 144 -9.61 20.11 -36.21
CA TYR A 144 -8.60 19.06 -36.14
C TYR A 144 -7.41 19.59 -35.37
N ALA A 145 -6.96 18.82 -34.39
CA ALA A 145 -5.78 19.12 -33.60
C ALA A 145 -5.05 17.80 -33.31
N TRP A 146 -3.72 17.87 -33.27
CA TRP A 146 -2.85 16.74 -33.02
C TRP A 146 -1.74 17.14 -32.06
N ARG A 147 -1.06 16.17 -31.47
CA ARG A 147 0.02 16.36 -30.51
C ARG A 147 1.32 15.73 -31.01
N PHE A 148 2.44 16.29 -30.58
CA PHE A 148 3.75 15.65 -30.69
C PHE A 148 4.67 16.16 -29.58
N SER A 149 5.64 15.37 -29.14
CA SER A 149 6.57 15.74 -28.07
C SER A 149 8.00 15.81 -28.59
N THR A 150 8.70 16.89 -28.24
CA THR A 150 10.08 17.12 -28.65
C THR A 150 11.09 16.36 -27.81
N THR A 151 12.24 16.06 -28.42
CA THR A 151 13.45 15.61 -27.72
C THR A 151 14.02 16.69 -26.80
N ALA A 152 14.64 16.25 -25.71
CA ALA A 152 15.90 16.81 -25.22
C ALA A 152 17.05 15.90 -25.68
N ASP A 153 18.26 16.45 -25.77
CA ASP A 153 19.48 15.64 -25.88
C ASP A 153 19.83 15.05 -24.49
N ALA A 154 20.81 14.13 -24.43
CA ALA A 154 21.32 13.62 -23.15
C ALA A 154 22.52 14.46 -22.68
N PRO A 155 22.60 14.83 -21.39
CA PRO A 155 23.63 15.74 -20.92
C PRO A 155 25.03 15.14 -21.02
N VAL A 156 25.97 15.95 -21.48
CA VAL A 156 27.41 15.62 -21.54
C VAL A 156 28.21 16.63 -20.74
N VAL A 157 29.32 16.22 -20.13
CA VAL A 157 30.32 17.19 -19.64
C VAL A 157 30.95 17.87 -20.86
N THR A 158 30.84 19.19 -20.97
CA THR A 158 31.48 19.98 -22.05
C THR A 158 32.87 20.44 -21.66
N THR A 159 33.10 20.74 -20.38
CA THR A 159 34.42 21.04 -19.82
C THR A 159 34.53 20.62 -18.34
N SER A 160 35.76 20.35 -17.89
CA SER A 160 36.09 20.05 -16.50
C SER A 160 37.33 20.83 -16.03
N SER A 161 37.45 21.03 -14.72
CA SER A 161 38.64 21.55 -14.05
C SER A 161 38.88 20.78 -12.75
N PRO A 162 39.95 19.96 -12.60
CA PRO A 162 40.98 19.67 -13.60
C PRO A 162 40.39 19.14 -14.91
N ALA A 163 41.05 19.44 -16.03
CA ALA A 163 40.64 18.90 -17.32
C ALA A 163 40.93 17.39 -17.39
N ASP A 164 40.12 16.65 -18.15
CA ASP A 164 40.36 15.23 -18.33
C ASP A 164 41.73 14.92 -18.99
N GLY A 165 42.37 13.85 -18.52
CA GLY A 165 43.73 13.47 -18.88
C GLY A 165 44.83 14.42 -18.39
N ALA A 166 44.53 15.39 -17.51
CA ALA A 166 45.51 16.38 -17.06
C ALA A 166 46.70 15.78 -16.30
N THR A 167 47.87 16.35 -16.53
CA THR A 167 49.13 16.04 -15.82
C THR A 167 49.69 17.31 -15.20
N ASP A 168 50.47 17.15 -14.12
CA ASP A 168 51.04 18.25 -13.33
C ASP A 168 49.97 19.19 -12.70
N THR A 169 48.79 18.64 -12.39
CA THR A 169 47.70 19.34 -11.66
C THR A 169 48.16 19.78 -10.26
N SER A 170 47.73 20.95 -9.80
CA SER A 170 48.00 21.41 -8.42
C SER A 170 47.37 20.49 -7.37
N ALA A 171 48.10 20.12 -6.31
CA ALA A 171 47.48 19.42 -5.18
C ALA A 171 46.63 20.36 -4.29
N ARG A 172 46.75 21.68 -4.48
CA ARG A 172 45.86 22.72 -3.91
C ARG A 172 44.58 22.94 -4.72
N THR A 173 44.29 22.09 -5.70
CA THR A 173 43.01 22.12 -6.43
C THR A 173 41.86 21.97 -5.45
N ALA A 174 41.27 23.09 -5.04
CA ALA A 174 40.28 23.11 -3.96
C ALA A 174 38.90 22.62 -4.39
N PHE A 175 38.65 22.53 -5.71
CA PHE A 175 37.39 22.07 -6.28
C PHE A 175 37.64 21.20 -7.52
N VAL A 176 36.79 20.19 -7.72
CA VAL A 176 36.53 19.64 -9.06
C VAL A 176 35.30 20.35 -9.61
N GLU A 177 35.46 21.04 -10.73
CA GLU A 177 34.40 21.77 -11.43
C GLU A 177 34.04 21.07 -12.74
N LEU A 178 32.74 21.04 -13.04
CA LEU A 178 32.16 20.48 -14.26
C LEU A 178 31.22 21.52 -14.88
N THR A 179 31.27 21.66 -16.20
CA THR A 179 30.22 22.34 -16.99
C THR A 179 29.62 21.33 -17.95
N PHE A 180 28.30 21.29 -18.04
CA PHE A 180 27.52 20.35 -18.84
C PHE A 180 27.15 20.96 -20.20
N SER A 181 26.31 20.29 -20.98
CA SER A 181 25.73 20.79 -22.24
C SER A 181 24.54 21.73 -22.02
N GLU A 182 23.87 21.59 -20.88
CA GLU A 182 22.54 22.17 -20.59
C GLU A 182 22.26 22.26 -19.08
N PRO A 183 21.11 22.83 -18.67
CA PRO A 183 20.74 22.94 -17.25
C PRO A 183 20.42 21.57 -16.64
N MET A 184 21.28 21.13 -15.72
CA MET A 184 21.09 19.90 -14.98
C MET A 184 19.98 20.02 -13.94
N ASP A 185 19.54 18.86 -13.44
CA ASP A 185 19.02 18.76 -12.08
C ASP A 185 20.17 19.03 -11.09
N ASN A 186 19.85 19.73 -10.00
CA ASN A 186 20.78 20.21 -9.00
C ASN A 186 20.58 19.60 -7.60
N THR A 187 19.72 18.59 -7.46
CA THR A 187 19.66 17.70 -6.29
C THR A 187 20.57 16.48 -6.49
N THR A 188 20.62 15.92 -7.70
CA THR A 188 21.36 14.68 -8.01
C THR A 188 22.82 14.92 -8.41
N GLY A 189 23.59 13.82 -8.48
CA GLY A 189 24.99 13.82 -8.86
C GLY A 189 25.97 13.81 -7.68
N THR A 190 26.88 12.84 -7.66
CA THR A 190 27.98 12.76 -6.69
C THR A 190 29.31 12.44 -7.36
N LEU A 191 30.42 12.87 -6.73
CA LEU A 191 31.77 12.50 -7.12
C LEU A 191 32.35 11.49 -6.13
N ALA A 192 33.01 10.45 -6.65
CA ALA A 192 33.75 9.50 -5.84
C ALA A 192 35.13 9.20 -6.44
N ALA A 193 36.14 9.07 -5.59
CA ALA A 193 37.50 8.69 -5.96
C ALA A 193 38.23 8.06 -4.77
N THR A 194 39.18 7.15 -5.03
CA THR A 194 39.94 6.51 -3.94
C THR A 194 40.93 7.48 -3.30
N GLY A 195 40.72 7.79 -2.02
CA GLY A 195 41.64 8.63 -1.24
C GLY A 195 41.31 10.13 -1.25
N LEU A 196 40.30 10.56 -2.01
CA LEU A 196 39.75 11.91 -1.94
C LEU A 196 38.53 11.96 -1.03
N THR A 197 38.19 13.16 -0.57
CA THR A 197 36.92 13.47 0.09
C THR A 197 36.33 14.71 -0.57
N PHE A 198 35.13 14.55 -1.12
CA PHE A 198 34.36 15.62 -1.74
C PHE A 198 33.38 16.23 -0.74
N GLY A 199 33.17 17.53 -0.83
CA GLY A 199 32.12 18.27 -0.12
C GLY A 199 30.78 18.22 -0.84
N VAL A 200 29.81 18.97 -0.32
CA VAL A 200 28.49 19.16 -0.95
C VAL A 200 28.65 19.86 -2.31
N ALA A 201 27.78 19.53 -3.27
CA ALA A 201 27.75 20.14 -4.59
C ALA A 201 27.42 21.64 -4.52
N GLU A 202 28.31 22.51 -5.01
CA GLU A 202 28.04 23.93 -5.18
C GLU A 202 27.70 24.24 -6.64
N TRP A 203 26.41 24.39 -6.93
CA TRP A 203 25.95 24.84 -8.25
C TRP A 203 26.18 26.35 -8.42
N LEU A 204 26.84 26.72 -9.53
CA LEU A 204 27.19 28.09 -9.91
C LEU A 204 26.23 28.66 -10.97
N SER A 205 25.63 27.77 -11.77
CA SER A 205 24.47 27.99 -12.62
C SER A 205 23.73 26.64 -12.74
N GLY A 206 22.65 26.55 -13.51
CA GLY A 206 22.04 25.23 -13.82
C GLY A 206 22.99 24.29 -14.57
N GLU A 207 23.95 24.82 -15.32
CA GLU A 207 24.82 24.06 -16.23
C GLU A 207 26.21 23.77 -15.64
N ARG A 208 26.49 24.26 -14.41
CA ARG A 208 27.84 24.28 -13.85
C ARG A 208 27.85 24.03 -12.35
N VAL A 209 28.58 23.00 -11.94
CA VAL A 209 28.76 22.58 -10.55
C VAL A 209 30.23 22.55 -10.19
N ARG A 210 30.55 22.86 -8.93
CA ARG A 210 31.85 22.55 -8.34
C ARG A 210 31.68 21.76 -7.04
N PHE A 211 32.55 20.80 -6.82
CA PHE A 211 32.61 20.01 -5.60
C PHE A 211 33.89 20.38 -4.85
N PRO A 212 33.83 20.89 -3.61
CA PRO A 212 35.01 21.06 -2.78
C PRO A 212 35.76 19.72 -2.69
N VAL A 213 37.07 19.69 -2.88
CA VAL A 213 37.85 18.44 -2.86
C VAL A 213 39.05 18.55 -1.91
N SER A 214 39.29 17.47 -1.17
CA SER A 214 40.37 17.35 -0.19
C SER A 214 40.97 15.95 -0.22
N GLY A 215 42.17 15.79 0.34
CA GLY A 215 42.94 14.53 0.27
C GLY A 215 43.81 14.39 -1.00
N LEU A 216 43.85 15.42 -1.85
CA LEU A 216 44.86 15.54 -2.89
C LEU A 216 46.26 15.56 -2.27
N ALA A 217 47.12 14.68 -2.76
CA ALA A 217 48.56 14.68 -2.50
C ALA A 217 49.30 15.06 -3.78
N TYR A 218 50.51 15.58 -3.66
CA TYR A 218 51.41 15.81 -4.79
C TYR A 218 51.87 14.47 -5.41
N GLU A 219 52.33 14.51 -6.67
CA GLU A 219 52.83 13.38 -7.45
C GLU A 219 51.90 12.14 -7.50
N SER A 220 50.58 12.36 -7.56
CA SER A 220 49.55 11.31 -7.36
C SER A 220 48.47 11.30 -8.46
N THR A 221 48.09 10.13 -8.94
CA THR A 221 47.04 9.94 -9.97
C THR A 221 45.68 9.63 -9.35
N TYR A 222 44.65 10.27 -9.88
CA TYR A 222 43.25 10.13 -9.46
C TYR A 222 42.35 9.85 -10.67
N ALA A 223 41.34 9.02 -10.45
CA ALA A 223 40.23 8.77 -11.36
C ALA A 223 38.95 9.05 -10.57
N VAL A 224 38.13 10.00 -11.04
CA VAL A 224 36.92 10.45 -10.36
C VAL A 224 35.70 9.96 -11.13
N THR A 225 34.91 9.09 -10.51
CA THR A 225 33.63 8.64 -11.07
C THR A 225 32.55 9.67 -10.77
N LEU A 226 31.82 10.07 -11.80
CA LEU A 226 30.59 10.85 -11.72
C LEU A 226 29.44 9.85 -11.67
N ASP A 227 28.62 9.88 -10.62
CA ASP A 227 27.50 8.95 -10.42
C ASP A 227 26.20 9.69 -10.09
N GLY A 228 25.07 9.17 -10.59
CA GLY A 228 23.72 9.72 -10.37
C GLY A 228 23.35 11.04 -11.06
N PHE A 229 24.27 11.71 -11.79
CA PHE A 229 23.96 12.97 -12.49
C PHE A 229 22.92 12.79 -13.60
N GLN A 230 21.87 13.63 -13.60
CA GLN A 230 20.81 13.68 -14.60
C GLN A 230 20.48 15.15 -14.96
N ASP A 231 19.88 15.38 -16.12
CA ASP A 231 19.24 16.68 -16.40
C ASP A 231 17.85 16.80 -15.73
N ARG A 232 17.18 17.92 -15.96
CA ARG A 232 15.83 18.21 -15.45
C ARG A 232 14.73 17.38 -16.12
N ALA A 233 15.00 16.76 -17.27
CA ALA A 233 14.12 15.81 -17.94
C ALA A 233 14.44 14.34 -17.58
N GLY A 234 15.48 14.11 -16.78
CA GLY A 234 15.94 12.80 -16.32
C GLY A 234 16.89 12.05 -17.23
N ASN A 235 17.41 12.67 -18.29
CA ASN A 235 18.42 12.02 -19.10
C ASN A 235 19.70 11.89 -18.27
N ALA A 236 20.18 10.66 -18.08
CA ALA A 236 21.40 10.40 -17.32
C ALA A 236 22.64 10.87 -18.09
N LEU A 237 23.62 11.41 -17.37
CA LEU A 237 24.86 11.96 -17.91
C LEU A 237 25.61 10.97 -18.82
N GLU A 238 25.73 11.28 -20.12
CA GLU A 238 26.58 10.53 -21.03
C GLU A 238 28.06 10.88 -20.79
N THR A 239 28.70 10.10 -19.92
CA THR A 239 30.14 10.19 -19.62
C THR A 239 31.04 9.75 -20.80
N SER A 240 30.47 9.17 -21.87
CA SER A 240 31.22 8.59 -22.99
C SER A 240 31.93 9.62 -23.88
N VAL A 241 31.35 10.82 -24.02
CA VAL A 241 31.74 11.80 -25.06
C VAL A 241 32.98 12.62 -24.66
N TYR A 242 33.18 12.87 -23.36
CA TYR A 242 34.24 13.76 -22.85
C TYR A 242 35.15 13.13 -21.78
N LEU A 243 34.67 12.12 -21.02
CA LEU A 243 35.40 11.55 -19.88
C LEU A 243 35.95 10.14 -20.12
N GLU A 244 35.65 9.51 -21.27
CA GLU A 244 35.89 8.07 -21.54
C GLU A 244 35.39 7.08 -20.45
N GLY A 245 34.64 7.55 -19.44
CA GLY A 245 34.11 6.81 -18.29
C GLY A 245 34.45 7.36 -16.90
N SER A 246 35.50 8.17 -16.73
CA SER A 246 35.87 8.82 -15.45
C SER A 246 36.74 10.06 -15.67
N LEU A 247 36.62 11.08 -14.82
CA LEU A 247 37.51 12.24 -14.87
C LEU A 247 38.88 11.86 -14.30
N ASP A 248 39.86 11.68 -15.18
CA ASP A 248 41.20 11.19 -14.83
C ASP A 248 42.23 12.33 -14.84
N PHE A 249 43.01 12.48 -13.76
CA PHE A 249 44.11 13.46 -13.71
C PHE A 249 45.26 13.02 -12.78
N THR A 250 46.42 13.65 -12.93
CA THR A 250 47.61 13.42 -12.09
C THR A 250 48.17 14.72 -11.56
N THR A 251 48.38 14.80 -10.25
CA THR A 251 48.99 15.95 -9.59
C THR A 251 50.50 16.00 -9.80
N GLY A 252 51.04 17.21 -9.90
CA GLY A 252 52.47 17.46 -10.03
C GLY A 252 53.23 17.39 -8.70
N PRO A 253 54.56 17.58 -8.71
CA PRO A 253 55.33 17.90 -7.51
C PRO A 253 54.91 19.27 -6.94
N ASP A 254 55.33 19.57 -5.71
CA ASP A 254 54.97 20.82 -5.04
C ASP A 254 55.68 22.03 -5.66
N LEU A 255 54.98 22.66 -6.60
CA LEU A 255 55.35 23.89 -7.33
C LEU A 255 54.34 25.01 -7.06
N ASP A 256 53.38 24.77 -6.17
CA ASP A 256 52.35 25.73 -5.84
C ASP A 256 52.96 26.79 -4.90
N ALA A 257 52.86 28.06 -5.28
CA ALA A 257 53.35 29.14 -4.46
C ALA A 257 52.38 29.43 -3.29
N PRO A 258 52.87 29.60 -2.05
CA PRO A 258 52.02 29.95 -0.91
C PRO A 258 51.33 31.29 -1.15
N ARG A 259 50.18 31.50 -0.52
CA ARG A 259 49.34 32.70 -0.66
C ARG A 259 48.95 33.27 0.69
N VAL A 260 48.74 34.58 0.73
CA VAL A 260 48.03 35.21 1.85
C VAL A 260 46.53 34.95 1.68
N THR A 261 45.83 34.62 2.77
CA THR A 261 44.39 34.31 2.80
C THR A 261 43.58 35.35 3.56
N ASP A 262 44.15 35.91 4.62
CA ASP A 262 43.58 37.04 5.38
C ASP A 262 44.73 37.82 6.03
N SER A 263 44.52 39.10 6.32
CA SER A 263 45.51 39.92 7.02
C SER A 263 44.86 41.09 7.75
N SER A 264 45.64 41.77 8.59
CA SER A 264 45.20 42.94 9.35
C SER A 264 46.37 43.93 9.45
N PRO A 265 46.33 45.09 8.79
CA PRO A 265 45.27 45.60 7.88
C PRO A 265 45.01 44.72 6.65
N ASP A 266 43.86 44.88 6.00
CA ASP A 266 43.53 44.25 4.72
C ASP A 266 44.31 44.87 3.56
N GLU A 267 44.40 44.16 2.42
CA GLU A 267 44.99 44.73 1.21
C GLU A 267 44.16 45.93 0.70
N GLY A 268 44.85 47.04 0.41
CA GLY A 268 44.26 48.30 -0.02
C GLY A 268 43.59 49.12 1.09
N GLN A 269 43.56 48.65 2.35
CA GLN A 269 42.73 49.24 3.41
C GLN A 269 43.00 50.72 3.65
N LEU A 270 41.93 51.52 3.76
CA LEU A 270 41.99 52.96 4.03
C LEU A 270 41.91 53.32 5.53
N ASP A 271 42.28 54.57 5.82
CA ASP A 271 42.25 55.28 7.11
C ASP A 271 42.70 54.53 8.38
N VAL A 272 43.56 53.51 8.22
CA VAL A 272 44.14 52.67 9.28
C VAL A 272 44.73 53.51 10.44
N ALA A 273 44.24 53.29 11.65
CA ALA A 273 44.58 54.09 12.84
C ALA A 273 45.99 53.78 13.38
N THR A 274 46.93 54.70 13.18
CA THR A 274 48.36 54.55 13.56
C THR A 274 48.65 54.38 15.04
N ASP A 275 47.69 54.67 15.91
CA ASP A 275 47.76 54.57 17.36
C ASP A 275 46.98 53.37 17.94
N MET A 276 46.36 52.56 17.07
CA MET A 276 45.71 51.28 17.40
C MET A 276 46.44 50.07 16.79
N LEU A 277 47.21 50.26 15.71
CA LEU A 277 47.94 49.17 15.04
C LEU A 277 49.35 48.96 15.63
N ASP A 278 49.47 48.06 16.62
CA ASP A 278 50.75 47.64 17.20
C ASP A 278 51.47 46.53 16.40
N GLU A 279 50.71 45.61 15.79
CA GLU A 279 51.19 44.52 14.93
C GLU A 279 50.44 44.51 13.59
N VAL A 280 51.11 44.17 12.49
CA VAL A 280 50.47 43.66 11.27
C VAL A 280 50.41 42.14 11.35
N VAL A 281 49.27 41.54 11.05
CA VAL A 281 49.06 40.08 11.02
C VAL A 281 48.84 39.63 9.59
N VAL A 282 49.45 38.53 9.17
CA VAL A 282 49.31 37.93 7.84
C VAL A 282 49.09 36.43 7.98
N VAL A 283 48.00 35.90 7.44
CA VAL A 283 47.67 34.46 7.43
C VAL A 283 47.92 33.90 6.03
N PHE A 284 48.45 32.69 5.97
CA PHE A 284 48.78 31.99 4.73
C PHE A 284 47.87 30.76 4.52
N ASP A 285 47.72 30.31 3.28
CA ASP A 285 47.02 29.07 2.94
C ASP A 285 47.78 27.80 3.36
N GLU A 286 49.05 27.92 3.77
CA GLU A 286 49.89 26.79 4.20
C GLU A 286 50.97 27.12 5.23
N ALA A 287 51.75 26.10 5.59
CA ALA A 287 52.92 26.21 6.44
C ALA A 287 54.13 26.77 5.69
N MET A 288 54.56 27.97 6.07
CA MET A 288 55.73 28.65 5.53
C MET A 288 57.04 28.10 6.12
N ASP A 289 58.18 28.26 5.43
CA ASP A 289 59.48 28.05 6.07
C ASP A 289 59.76 29.18 7.08
N VAL A 290 59.41 28.91 8.34
CA VAL A 290 59.57 29.82 9.47
C VAL A 290 61.03 30.23 9.77
N ALA A 291 62.02 29.64 9.10
CA ALA A 291 63.43 30.04 9.16
C ALA A 291 63.86 31.02 8.05
N VAL A 292 62.97 31.32 7.08
CA VAL A 292 63.20 32.16 5.90
C VAL A 292 62.40 33.47 6.00
N GLY A 293 62.78 34.48 5.22
CA GLY A 293 62.11 35.77 5.13
C GLY A 293 62.54 36.82 6.16
N THR A 294 62.37 38.09 5.81
CA THR A 294 62.38 39.26 6.70
C THR A 294 61.57 40.34 6.00
N ALA A 295 60.39 40.65 6.53
CA ALA A 295 59.49 41.60 5.89
C ALA A 295 60.07 43.01 5.91
N THR A 296 59.79 43.81 4.88
CA THR A 296 60.25 45.21 4.83
C THR A 296 59.06 46.15 4.73
N LEU A 297 58.84 46.93 5.78
CA LEU A 297 57.85 48.00 5.79
C LEU A 297 58.42 49.26 5.14
N GLU A 298 57.84 49.69 4.03
CA GLU A 298 58.17 50.93 3.32
C GLU A 298 57.17 52.04 3.65
N VAL A 299 57.68 53.23 4.03
CA VAL A 299 56.85 54.41 4.34
C VAL A 299 57.56 55.68 3.87
N ASP A 300 56.94 56.46 2.97
CA ASP A 300 57.53 57.67 2.35
C ASP A 300 58.95 57.46 1.77
N GLY A 301 59.24 56.28 1.21
CA GLY A 301 60.58 55.93 0.70
C GLY A 301 61.63 55.68 1.79
N ARG A 302 61.21 55.40 3.02
CA ARG A 302 62.04 54.86 4.11
C ARG A 302 61.65 53.41 4.37
N THR A 303 62.62 52.51 4.37
CA THR A 303 62.43 51.09 4.68
C THR A 303 62.76 50.75 6.13
N THR A 304 62.04 49.79 6.70
CA THR A 304 62.27 49.22 8.04
C THR A 304 62.11 47.70 7.97
N ALA A 305 63.16 46.95 8.34
CA ALA A 305 63.11 45.49 8.37
C ALA A 305 62.41 44.99 9.64
N LEU A 306 61.46 44.07 9.49
CA LEU A 306 60.63 43.47 10.53
C LEU A 306 60.82 41.95 10.54
N SER A 307 60.93 41.37 11.73
CA SER A 307 60.96 39.92 11.92
C SER A 307 59.55 39.39 12.17
N ALA A 308 59.18 38.30 11.49
CA ALA A 308 57.94 37.58 11.77
C ALA A 308 58.01 36.87 13.13
N SER A 309 56.92 36.90 13.89
CA SER A 309 56.61 35.94 14.94
C SER A 309 55.56 34.97 14.40
N TRP A 310 55.91 33.70 14.26
CA TRP A 310 55.05 32.67 13.66
C TRP A 310 54.16 31.96 14.68
N ASN A 311 52.97 31.52 14.26
CA ASN A 311 52.18 30.54 15.02
C ASN A 311 52.82 29.13 14.98
N ALA A 312 52.27 28.20 15.74
CA ALA A 312 52.82 26.84 15.86
C ALA A 312 52.63 25.95 14.62
N ALA A 313 51.83 26.39 13.64
CA ALA A 313 51.59 25.68 12.37
C ALA A 313 52.45 26.24 11.21
N GLY A 314 53.07 27.42 11.37
CA GLY A 314 53.76 28.13 10.30
C GLY A 314 52.82 28.90 9.35
N THR A 315 51.54 29.04 9.68
CA THR A 315 50.49 29.59 8.80
C THR A 315 50.11 31.04 9.09
N GLU A 316 50.69 31.66 10.11
CA GLU A 316 50.37 33.03 10.55
C GLU A 316 51.65 33.74 11.00
N ALA A 317 51.94 34.89 10.40
CA ALA A 317 53.06 35.76 10.74
C ALA A 317 52.58 37.06 11.37
N ARG A 318 53.22 37.46 12.48
CA ARG A 318 52.98 38.74 13.17
C ARG A 318 54.20 39.64 13.09
N PHE A 319 53.98 40.90 12.73
CA PHE A 319 55.04 41.90 12.52
C PHE A 319 54.79 43.12 13.40
N ALA A 320 55.60 43.32 14.44
CA ALA A 320 55.47 44.48 15.31
C ALA A 320 55.81 45.79 14.56
N VAL A 321 54.80 46.67 14.38
CA VAL A 321 54.90 47.95 13.68
C VAL A 321 54.78 49.18 14.60
N ALA A 322 54.54 48.97 15.90
CA ALA A 322 54.45 50.01 16.92
C ALA A 322 55.59 51.06 16.82
N GLY A 323 55.24 52.28 16.42
CA GLY A 323 56.19 53.40 16.26
C GLY A 323 57.01 53.41 14.95
N ALA A 324 56.76 52.48 14.02
CA ALA A 324 57.30 52.50 12.66
C ALA A 324 56.36 53.23 11.66
N LEU A 325 55.07 53.30 11.98
CA LEU A 325 54.01 53.90 11.15
C LEU A 325 54.09 55.45 11.06
N ARG A 326 53.41 56.04 10.06
CA ARG A 326 53.27 57.50 9.86
C ARG A 326 51.86 57.93 9.46
N ASN A 327 51.17 58.63 10.35
CA ASN A 327 49.80 59.09 10.12
C ASN A 327 49.64 59.88 8.80
N GLY A 328 48.69 59.45 7.95
CA GLY A 328 48.38 60.05 6.65
C GLY A 328 49.14 59.48 5.45
N ALA A 329 50.12 58.59 5.67
CA ALA A 329 50.93 57.98 4.62
C ALA A 329 50.45 56.58 4.20
N ALA A 330 50.75 56.23 2.95
CA ALA A 330 50.70 54.84 2.48
C ALA A 330 51.87 54.04 3.06
N HIS A 331 51.60 52.77 3.38
CA HIS A 331 52.49 51.81 4.00
C HIS A 331 52.47 50.53 3.18
N ARG A 332 53.65 49.97 2.91
CA ARG A 332 53.81 48.79 2.06
C ARG A 332 54.64 47.75 2.79
N LEU A 333 54.06 46.61 3.18
CA LEU A 333 54.78 45.53 3.85
C LEU A 333 55.21 44.49 2.82
N VAL A 334 56.45 44.61 2.35
CA VAL A 334 57.04 43.74 1.31
C VAL A 334 57.40 42.38 1.89
N LEU A 335 56.87 41.31 1.28
CA LEU A 335 57.01 39.91 1.71
C LEU A 335 57.77 39.03 0.69
N THR A 336 58.44 39.62 -0.30
CA THR A 336 59.03 38.92 -1.47
C THR A 336 60.10 37.86 -1.16
N ASP A 337 60.72 37.90 0.02
CA ASP A 337 61.75 36.92 0.46
C ASP A 337 61.16 35.71 1.24
N PHE A 338 59.84 35.51 1.25
CA PHE A 338 59.17 34.42 1.97
C PHE A 338 58.89 33.22 1.05
N THR A 339 59.05 32.01 1.60
CA THR A 339 58.79 30.73 0.90
C THR A 339 57.98 29.76 1.75
N ASP A 340 57.36 28.78 1.10
CA ASP A 340 56.82 27.58 1.75
C ASP A 340 57.95 26.64 2.26
N VAL A 341 57.57 25.46 2.73
CA VAL A 341 58.49 24.39 3.16
C VAL A 341 59.13 23.63 1.98
N ALA A 342 58.58 23.70 0.77
CA ALA A 342 59.13 23.09 -0.45
C ALA A 342 60.22 23.97 -1.11
N GLY A 343 60.19 25.28 -0.87
CA GLY A 343 61.05 26.30 -1.46
C GLY A 343 60.37 27.18 -2.54
N ASN A 344 59.05 27.11 -2.73
CA ASN A 344 58.33 28.00 -3.64
C ASN A 344 58.16 29.38 -3.00
N ALA A 345 58.31 30.44 -3.80
CA ALA A 345 58.21 31.82 -3.33
C ALA A 345 56.75 32.29 -3.31
N LEU A 346 56.39 33.08 -2.28
CA LEU A 346 55.06 33.66 -2.06
C LEU A 346 54.42 34.26 -3.33
N ASP A 347 53.23 33.78 -3.67
CA ASP A 347 52.36 34.36 -4.70
C ASP A 347 51.80 35.70 -4.20
N GLY A 348 52.55 36.74 -4.52
CA GLY A 348 52.21 38.12 -4.22
C GLY A 348 51.04 38.70 -5.01
N THR A 349 50.33 37.93 -5.84
CA THR A 349 49.37 38.48 -6.82
C THR A 349 47.89 38.22 -6.52
N VAL A 350 47.55 37.17 -5.78
CA VAL A 350 46.14 36.80 -5.53
C VAL A 350 45.47 37.68 -4.48
N TYR A 351 46.03 37.74 -3.27
CA TYR A 351 45.51 38.58 -2.20
C TYR A 351 46.24 39.93 -2.13
N LEU A 352 47.58 39.93 -2.26
CA LEU A 352 48.44 41.11 -2.11
C LEU A 352 48.55 41.99 -3.37
N LEU A 353 48.05 41.53 -4.52
CA LEU A 353 48.06 42.18 -5.85
C LEU A 353 49.43 42.56 -6.46
N ASP A 354 50.32 43.20 -5.69
CA ASP A 354 51.60 43.82 -6.07
C ASP A 354 52.84 43.09 -5.50
N GLY A 355 52.65 42.17 -4.55
CA GLY A 355 53.73 41.46 -3.85
C GLY A 355 54.13 42.05 -2.49
N ALA A 356 53.34 43.01 -1.99
CA ALA A 356 53.41 43.55 -0.65
C ALA A 356 51.98 43.83 -0.15
N LEU A 357 51.79 43.86 1.17
CA LEU A 357 50.52 44.31 1.75
C LEU A 357 50.52 45.85 1.78
N ASP A 358 49.74 46.47 0.92
CA ASP A 358 49.57 47.92 0.83
C ASP A 358 48.38 48.38 1.68
N PHE A 359 48.60 49.34 2.57
CA PHE A 359 47.53 49.96 3.36
C PHE A 359 47.80 51.45 3.58
N ARG A 360 46.74 52.23 3.74
CA ARG A 360 46.85 53.67 3.99
C ARG A 360 46.44 53.99 5.42
N THR A 361 47.41 54.45 6.19
CA THR A 361 47.12 54.99 7.53
C THR A 361 46.61 56.43 7.44
N GLY A 362 45.67 56.79 8.28
CA GLY A 362 44.98 58.07 8.20
C GLY A 362 44.48 58.60 9.53
N ARG A 363 43.51 59.49 9.43
CA ARG A 363 42.43 59.60 10.40
C ARG A 363 41.19 59.24 9.61
N ASP A 364 40.24 58.55 10.22
CA ASP A 364 38.88 58.43 9.72
C ASP A 364 38.39 59.81 9.24
N LEU A 365 38.21 59.90 7.91
CA LEU A 365 37.77 61.06 7.14
C LEU A 365 37.02 60.65 5.85
N VAL A 366 37.07 59.37 5.48
CA VAL A 366 36.20 58.74 4.48
C VAL A 366 34.85 58.41 5.14
N VAL A 367 33.85 57.98 4.37
CA VAL A 367 32.62 57.38 4.89
C VAL A 367 32.61 55.93 4.38
N PRO A 368 32.46 54.92 5.25
CA PRO A 368 32.54 53.52 4.83
C PRO A 368 31.46 53.21 3.78
N PHE A 369 31.74 52.35 2.81
CA PHE A 369 30.75 51.90 1.82
C PHE A 369 30.97 50.44 1.44
N VAL A 370 29.90 49.76 1.00
CA VAL A 370 30.00 48.41 0.42
C VAL A 370 30.49 48.51 -1.02
N GLY A 371 31.58 47.81 -1.31
CA GLY A 371 32.20 47.76 -2.65
C GLY A 371 31.95 46.45 -3.41
N TYR A 372 31.55 45.39 -2.72
CA TYR A 372 31.26 44.07 -3.29
C TYR A 372 30.42 43.22 -2.33
N SER A 373 29.63 42.29 -2.87
CA SER A 373 28.93 41.24 -2.13
C SER A 373 28.71 39.98 -2.99
N ASP A 374 28.40 38.86 -2.33
CA ASP A 374 27.88 37.63 -2.93
C ASP A 374 26.65 37.16 -2.10
N PRO A 375 25.41 37.23 -2.61
CA PRO A 375 25.01 37.65 -3.96
C PRO A 375 25.37 39.11 -4.29
N ILE A 376 25.44 39.43 -5.58
CA ILE A 376 25.58 40.81 -6.04
C ILE A 376 24.23 41.56 -5.93
N GLU A 377 24.30 42.89 -5.82
CA GLU A 377 23.11 43.75 -5.80
C GLU A 377 22.19 43.52 -7.01
N GLY A 378 20.92 43.25 -6.73
CA GLY A 378 19.87 42.98 -7.72
C GLY A 378 19.93 41.60 -8.38
N GLN A 379 20.66 40.63 -7.80
CA GLN A 379 20.85 39.31 -8.42
C GLN A 379 19.53 38.49 -8.51
N PRO A 380 19.15 38.02 -9.72
CA PRO A 380 18.07 37.04 -9.89
C PRO A 380 18.56 35.60 -9.70
N ASP A 381 17.61 34.66 -9.61
CA ASP A 381 17.81 33.20 -9.68
C ASP A 381 18.85 32.64 -8.69
N PHE A 382 19.00 33.28 -7.53
CA PHE A 382 19.89 32.80 -6.48
C PHE A 382 19.36 31.49 -5.85
N SER A 383 20.25 30.56 -5.51
CA SER A 383 19.84 29.28 -4.94
C SER A 383 19.52 29.42 -3.45
N PHE A 384 18.32 28.99 -3.05
CA PHE A 384 17.91 28.91 -1.65
C PHE A 384 18.73 27.90 -0.83
N ARG A 385 19.51 27.02 -1.48
CA ARG A 385 20.39 26.02 -0.86
C ARG A 385 21.77 26.59 -0.45
N ARG A 386 21.93 27.91 -0.47
CA ARG A 386 23.12 28.63 0.03
C ARG A 386 22.99 28.91 1.52
N ASP A 387 24.03 28.58 2.28
CA ASP A 387 24.09 28.77 3.74
C ASP A 387 24.82 30.06 4.18
N THR A 388 25.48 30.77 3.26
CA THR A 388 26.26 31.99 3.60
C THR A 388 26.11 33.11 2.56
N ILE A 389 26.22 34.36 3.02
CA ILE A 389 26.28 35.58 2.20
C ILE A 389 27.52 36.40 2.59
N LEU A 390 28.24 36.98 1.63
CA LEU A 390 29.46 37.75 1.85
C LEU A 390 29.25 39.24 1.53
N ILE A 391 29.71 40.13 2.42
CA ILE A 391 29.73 41.59 2.26
C ILE A 391 31.17 42.11 2.40
N ALA A 392 31.61 43.05 1.55
CA ALA A 392 32.91 43.70 1.63
C ALA A 392 32.81 45.24 1.65
N PHE A 393 33.40 45.84 2.69
CA PHE A 393 33.41 47.28 2.98
C PHE A 393 34.74 47.95 2.55
N SER A 394 34.73 49.28 2.41
CA SER A 394 35.88 50.09 1.99
C SER A 394 36.99 50.25 3.03
N GLU A 395 36.69 49.99 4.30
CA GLU A 395 37.59 50.17 5.45
C GLU A 395 37.14 49.31 6.64
N ALA A 396 37.81 49.43 7.80
CA ALA A 396 37.54 48.60 8.97
C ALA A 396 36.30 49.06 9.72
N MET A 397 35.33 48.15 9.82
CA MET A 397 34.08 48.33 10.56
C MET A 397 34.28 48.02 12.06
N ASP A 398 33.35 48.48 12.90
CA ASP A 398 33.28 48.05 14.30
C ASP A 398 32.85 46.58 14.37
N THR A 399 33.82 45.69 14.51
CA THR A 399 33.61 44.24 14.54
C THR A 399 32.88 43.74 15.79
N SER A 400 32.39 44.63 16.67
CA SER A 400 31.46 44.25 17.74
C SER A 400 30.00 44.15 17.26
N ASP A 401 29.65 44.81 16.15
CA ASP A 401 28.39 44.57 15.43
C ASP A 401 28.56 43.35 14.50
N THR A 402 28.21 42.16 15.03
CA THR A 402 28.36 40.87 14.34
C THR A 402 27.04 40.34 13.74
N THR A 403 26.10 41.23 13.40
CA THR A 403 24.76 40.85 12.94
C THR A 403 24.16 41.84 11.94
N ALA A 404 23.52 41.34 10.88
CA ALA A 404 22.71 42.13 9.95
C ALA A 404 21.23 41.72 10.02
N ILE A 405 20.32 42.51 9.42
CA ILE A 405 18.89 42.17 9.38
C ILE A 405 18.50 41.75 7.96
N LEU A 406 18.11 40.49 7.79
CA LEU A 406 17.45 39.99 6.59
C LEU A 406 15.96 40.33 6.65
N HIS A 407 15.40 40.89 5.58
CA HIS A 407 13.95 40.97 5.36
C HIS A 407 13.55 40.03 4.23
N ASP A 408 12.39 39.38 4.36
CA ASP A 408 11.76 38.50 3.35
C ASP A 408 10.56 39.16 2.63
N GLY A 409 10.38 40.47 2.83
CA GLY A 409 9.24 41.26 2.37
C GLY A 409 8.16 41.53 3.41
N ALA A 410 8.08 40.74 4.50
CA ALA A 410 7.06 40.90 5.54
C ALA A 410 7.62 40.88 6.98
N GLU A 411 8.59 40.02 7.26
CA GLU A 411 9.23 39.84 8.56
C GLU A 411 10.73 40.21 8.52
N THR A 412 11.42 40.01 9.64
CA THR A 412 12.84 40.36 9.83
C THR A 412 13.56 39.28 10.63
N VAL A 413 14.64 38.73 10.09
CA VAL A 413 15.52 37.77 10.76
C VAL A 413 16.87 38.42 11.03
N VAL A 414 17.41 38.24 12.23
CA VAL A 414 18.76 38.70 12.57
C VAL A 414 19.76 37.62 12.17
N LEU A 415 20.60 37.92 11.18
CA LEU A 415 21.66 37.02 10.71
C LEU A 415 22.86 37.11 11.64
N GLY A 416 23.45 35.96 12.00
CA GLY A 416 24.76 35.91 12.64
C GLY A 416 25.86 36.15 11.61
N GLY A 417 26.93 36.84 11.98
CA GLY A 417 28.03 37.17 11.06
C GLY A 417 29.42 36.96 11.66
N THR A 418 30.38 36.71 10.77
CA THR A 418 31.81 36.56 11.09
C THR A 418 32.65 37.55 10.30
N TRP A 419 33.55 38.25 11.00
CA TRP A 419 34.42 39.26 10.41
C TRP A 419 35.80 38.68 10.04
N SER A 420 36.37 39.17 8.93
CA SER A 420 37.81 39.06 8.62
C SER A 420 38.70 39.71 9.69
N LEU A 421 39.99 39.35 9.74
CA LEU A 421 40.96 39.87 10.72
C LEU A 421 41.17 41.40 10.64
N ALA A 422 40.84 42.02 9.51
CA ALA A 422 40.84 43.48 9.34
C ALA A 422 39.51 44.17 9.68
N GLY A 423 38.40 43.44 9.82
CA GLY A 423 37.07 44.02 9.95
C GLY A 423 36.51 44.63 8.67
N THR A 424 37.04 44.26 7.50
CA THR A 424 36.64 44.80 6.18
C THR A 424 35.62 43.92 5.44
N ARG A 425 35.57 42.62 5.75
CA ARG A 425 34.64 41.65 5.16
C ARG A 425 33.82 40.96 6.25
N LEU A 426 32.51 40.79 5.99
CA LEU A 426 31.53 40.15 6.86
C LEU A 426 30.85 39.00 6.12
N THR A 427 31.01 37.78 6.63
CA THR A 427 30.27 36.59 6.14
C THR A 427 29.11 36.31 7.07
N LEU A 428 27.89 36.42 6.54
CA LEU A 428 26.61 36.21 7.22
C LEU A 428 26.14 34.77 7.03
N ASP A 429 25.61 34.17 8.10
CA ASP A 429 24.96 32.86 8.13
C ASP A 429 23.48 33.01 7.72
N VAL A 430 23.07 32.24 6.71
CA VAL A 430 21.68 32.14 6.22
C VAL A 430 21.18 30.69 6.14
N ALA A 431 21.87 29.76 6.82
CA ALA A 431 21.53 28.34 6.79
C ALA A 431 20.08 28.09 7.21
N GLY A 432 19.30 27.42 6.34
CA GLY A 432 17.88 27.15 6.54
C GLY A 432 16.91 28.33 6.33
N LEU A 433 17.39 29.57 6.07
CA LEU A 433 16.54 30.78 6.08
C LEU A 433 15.97 31.18 4.71
N LEU A 434 16.65 30.84 3.61
CA LEU A 434 16.23 31.20 2.26
C LEU A 434 15.11 30.27 1.76
N VAL A 435 14.15 30.80 1.00
CA VAL A 435 12.97 30.09 0.49
C VAL A 435 12.72 30.49 -0.97
N ALA A 436 12.52 29.53 -1.86
CA ALA A 436 12.32 29.74 -3.29
C ALA A 436 11.18 30.72 -3.63
N GLY A 437 11.25 31.34 -4.82
CA GLY A 437 10.28 32.33 -5.30
C GLY A 437 10.29 33.69 -4.56
N ARG A 438 11.04 33.84 -3.46
CA ARG A 438 11.06 35.08 -2.67
C ARG A 438 12.14 36.06 -3.10
N SER A 439 11.86 37.33 -2.89
CA SER A 439 12.87 38.40 -2.86
C SER A 439 13.31 38.65 -1.42
N TYR A 440 14.61 38.83 -1.23
CA TYR A 440 15.24 39.09 0.06
C TYR A 440 16.05 40.38 0.00
N ARG A 441 16.21 41.02 1.16
CA ARG A 441 17.08 42.18 1.30
C ARG A 441 17.78 42.22 2.65
N ILE A 442 19.04 42.66 2.70
CA ILE A 442 19.82 42.77 3.95
C ILE A 442 20.05 44.23 4.31
N ASP A 443 19.61 44.64 5.51
CA ASP A 443 19.88 45.97 6.08
C ASP A 443 21.34 46.07 6.51
N LEU A 444 22.06 46.99 5.88
CA LEU A 444 23.44 47.35 6.23
C LEU A 444 23.54 48.80 6.76
N THR A 445 22.41 49.51 6.91
CA THR A 445 22.37 50.97 7.09
C THR A 445 22.92 51.49 8.42
N ASP A 446 22.89 50.65 9.47
CA ASP A 446 23.35 51.03 10.82
C ASP A 446 24.81 50.62 11.12
N PHE A 447 25.47 49.87 10.23
CA PHE A 447 26.88 49.45 10.37
C PHE A 447 27.83 50.65 10.36
N ARG A 448 28.89 50.56 11.17
CA ARG A 448 29.81 51.68 11.46
C ARG A 448 31.27 51.31 11.27
N ASP A 449 32.09 52.31 10.96
CA ASP A 449 33.55 52.25 11.15
C ASP A 449 33.96 52.32 12.63
N LEU A 450 35.25 52.09 12.89
CA LEU A 450 35.85 52.21 14.23
C LEU A 450 35.86 53.65 14.80
N GLY A 451 35.49 54.67 14.03
CA GLY A 451 35.25 56.06 14.47
C GLY A 451 33.79 56.33 14.87
N GLY A 452 32.86 55.50 14.39
CA GLY A 452 31.41 55.57 14.61
C GLY A 452 30.61 56.16 13.44
N THR A 453 31.22 56.45 12.29
CA THR A 453 30.50 56.90 11.09
C THR A 453 29.74 55.73 10.46
N VAL A 454 28.51 55.97 10.00
CA VAL A 454 27.68 54.95 9.33
C VAL A 454 28.08 54.77 7.87
N VAL A 455 27.70 53.62 7.30
CA VAL A 455 27.86 53.33 5.88
C VAL A 455 27.17 54.40 4.98
N ASP A 456 27.77 54.72 3.83
CA ASP A 456 27.15 55.56 2.80
C ASP A 456 26.07 54.78 2.07
N THR A 457 24.85 54.85 2.61
CA THR A 457 23.63 54.28 2.02
C THR A 457 23.25 54.93 0.67
N SER A 458 23.99 55.94 0.18
CA SER A 458 23.82 56.54 -1.15
C SER A 458 24.93 56.17 -2.13
N HIS A 459 25.87 55.31 -1.73
CA HIS A 459 26.93 54.82 -2.61
C HIS A 459 26.35 54.03 -3.80
N PRO A 460 26.80 54.25 -5.06
CA PRO A 460 26.20 53.62 -6.26
C PRO A 460 26.30 52.10 -6.37
N TYR A 461 26.81 51.39 -5.36
CA TYR A 461 26.73 49.93 -5.29
C TYR A 461 25.34 49.49 -4.80
N LEU A 462 24.97 49.86 -3.56
CA LEU A 462 23.66 49.54 -2.96
C LEU A 462 22.57 50.55 -3.35
N GLY A 463 22.92 51.83 -3.54
CA GLY A 463 21.97 52.89 -3.93
C GLY A 463 21.01 53.38 -2.84
N ASP A 464 20.53 52.51 -1.93
CA ASP A 464 19.69 52.88 -0.78
C ASP A 464 20.17 52.37 0.59
N GLY A 465 21.16 51.47 0.61
CA GLY A 465 21.77 50.89 1.82
C GLY A 465 21.33 49.48 2.18
N PHE A 466 20.46 48.86 1.39
CA PHE A 466 20.16 47.43 1.45
C PHE A 466 20.96 46.66 0.37
N LEU A 467 21.16 45.36 0.59
CA LEU A 467 21.56 44.41 -0.48
C LEU A 467 20.33 43.61 -0.90
N ASP A 468 19.78 43.86 -2.08
CA ASP A 468 18.59 43.20 -2.64
C ASP A 468 18.96 42.01 -3.56
N PHE A 469 18.22 40.90 -3.47
CA PHE A 469 18.41 39.71 -4.32
C PHE A 469 17.14 38.84 -4.38
N VAL A 470 17.01 37.98 -5.40
CA VAL A 470 15.81 37.17 -5.66
C VAL A 470 16.19 35.69 -5.83
N MET A 471 15.42 34.81 -5.19
CA MET A 471 15.59 33.36 -5.31
C MET A 471 15.08 32.84 -6.66
N ALA A 472 15.61 31.70 -7.10
CA ALA A 472 15.03 30.91 -8.19
C ALA A 472 13.56 30.53 -7.90
N THR A 473 12.78 30.29 -8.96
CA THR A 473 11.37 29.85 -8.90
C THR A 473 11.22 28.52 -8.15
N PRO A 474 10.14 28.31 -7.37
CA PRO A 474 9.91 27.06 -6.65
C PRO A 474 9.69 25.88 -7.60
N THR A 475 10.19 24.69 -7.24
CA THR A 475 9.87 23.43 -7.97
C THR A 475 8.80 22.59 -7.28
N GLY A 476 8.66 22.72 -5.96
CA GLY A 476 7.86 21.85 -5.11
C GLY A 476 8.67 20.85 -4.30
N GLU A 477 9.99 20.75 -4.47
CA GLU A 477 10.84 19.71 -3.85
C GLU A 477 10.62 19.52 -2.33
N ASN A 478 10.46 20.63 -1.59
CA ASN A 478 10.38 20.59 -0.13
C ASN A 478 9.75 21.86 0.45
N CYS A 479 9.63 21.94 1.78
CA CYS A 479 9.01 23.06 2.48
C CYS A 479 9.71 24.44 2.35
N ARG A 480 10.95 24.49 1.83
CA ARG A 480 11.65 25.74 1.44
C ARG A 480 11.59 26.00 -0.08
N ASP A 481 10.98 25.10 -0.84
CA ASP A 481 10.88 25.07 -2.30
C ASP A 481 9.40 24.93 -2.77
N VAL A 482 8.45 25.22 -1.88
CA VAL A 482 7.02 24.85 -2.00
C VAL A 482 6.28 25.60 -3.11
N LEU A 483 5.51 24.89 -3.93
CA LEU A 483 4.65 25.48 -4.96
C LEU A 483 3.49 26.26 -4.33
N THR A 484 3.10 27.38 -4.93
CA THR A 484 2.00 28.23 -4.46
C THR A 484 1.06 28.60 -5.62
N ALA A 485 0.02 29.38 -5.34
CA ALA A 485 -0.87 29.90 -6.38
C ALA A 485 -0.22 30.92 -7.35
N ALA A 486 1.09 31.23 -7.19
CA ALA A 486 1.85 31.96 -8.20
C ALA A 486 2.39 31.04 -9.31
N GLU A 487 2.68 29.79 -8.98
CA GLU A 487 3.14 28.73 -9.90
C GLU A 487 1.97 27.97 -10.53
N GLY A 488 0.77 28.06 -9.94
CA GLY A 488 -0.48 27.48 -10.45
C GLY A 488 -1.29 28.44 -11.34
N THR A 489 -2.10 27.88 -12.24
CA THR A 489 -3.08 28.63 -13.03
C THR A 489 -4.39 28.77 -12.27
N THR A 490 -4.71 29.97 -11.78
CA THR A 490 -6.00 30.27 -11.11
C THR A 490 -7.06 30.75 -12.10
N VAL A 491 -8.21 30.08 -12.16
CA VAL A 491 -9.41 30.49 -12.92
C VAL A 491 -10.61 30.55 -11.98
N GLY A 492 -11.06 31.78 -11.67
CA GLY A 492 -12.20 32.00 -10.78
C GLY A 492 -11.88 31.69 -9.32
N ALA A 493 -12.33 30.53 -8.83
CA ALA A 493 -12.04 30.02 -7.48
C ALA A 493 -11.26 28.69 -7.48
N VAL A 494 -10.90 28.20 -8.68
CA VAL A 494 -10.15 26.97 -8.91
C VAL A 494 -8.70 27.33 -9.21
N THR A 495 -7.74 26.60 -8.65
CA THR A 495 -6.32 26.70 -9.02
C THR A 495 -5.77 25.34 -9.40
N THR A 496 -5.08 25.28 -10.54
CA THR A 496 -4.52 24.05 -11.10
C THR A 496 -3.00 24.18 -11.25
N TRP A 497 -2.27 23.20 -10.77
CA TRP A 497 -0.84 23.01 -11.00
C TRP A 497 -0.66 21.84 -11.97
N VAL A 498 0.30 21.96 -12.88
CA VAL A 498 0.93 20.81 -13.53
C VAL A 498 2.28 20.66 -12.87
N ILE A 499 2.52 19.50 -12.26
CA ILE A 499 3.86 19.08 -11.84
C ILE A 499 4.40 18.28 -13.03
N GLU A 500 5.42 18.81 -13.70
CA GLU A 500 6.00 18.18 -14.89
C GLU A 500 6.84 16.93 -14.54
N ASP A 501 7.20 16.10 -15.52
CA ASP A 501 8.05 14.93 -15.25
C ASP A 501 9.36 15.42 -14.62
N ARG A 502 9.67 14.88 -13.45
CA ARG A 502 10.88 15.17 -12.68
C ARG A 502 11.08 16.61 -12.24
N GLN A 503 9.99 17.37 -12.13
CA GLN A 503 10.00 18.65 -11.43
C GLN A 503 10.41 18.51 -9.94
N ALA A 504 10.20 17.33 -9.35
CA ALA A 504 10.78 16.92 -8.07
C ALA A 504 11.45 15.53 -8.18
N THR A 505 12.45 15.28 -7.33
CA THR A 505 13.47 14.23 -7.49
C THR A 505 13.88 13.52 -6.20
N LEU A 506 13.67 14.14 -5.03
CA LEU A 506 13.99 13.60 -3.71
C LEU A 506 12.77 12.97 -3.03
N ASP A 507 13.01 12.01 -2.12
CA ASP A 507 12.06 11.53 -1.10
C ASP A 507 12.24 12.42 0.15
N ASP A 508 11.45 13.49 0.25
CA ASP A 508 11.40 14.37 1.42
C ASP A 508 10.47 13.82 2.53
N GLY A 509 9.84 12.66 2.29
CA GLY A 509 9.35 11.76 3.34
C GLY A 509 7.85 11.58 3.46
N SER A 510 7.05 11.97 2.46
CA SER A 510 5.61 11.67 2.41
C SER A 510 5.32 10.22 1.96
N GLY A 511 4.07 9.90 1.65
CA GLY A 511 3.63 8.57 1.19
C GLY A 511 3.33 7.58 2.32
N THR A 512 3.38 8.03 3.58
CA THR A 512 3.34 7.18 4.78
C THR A 512 1.95 6.64 5.16
N CYS A 513 1.03 6.52 4.19
CA CYS A 513 -0.36 6.15 4.45
C CYS A 513 -0.58 4.64 4.66
N GLY A 514 0.31 3.79 4.13
CA GLY A 514 0.21 2.34 4.31
C GLY A 514 0.58 1.90 5.73
N PRO A 515 -0.01 0.79 6.27
CA PRO A 515 0.23 0.34 7.64
C PRO A 515 1.69 -0.04 7.94
N ASP A 516 2.47 -0.40 6.90
CA ASP A 516 3.90 -0.70 7.01
C ASP A 516 4.81 0.51 6.75
N GLY A 517 4.29 1.61 6.18
CA GLY A 517 5.04 2.86 5.93
C GLY A 517 6.12 2.79 4.84
N ASP A 518 6.16 1.73 4.03
CA ASP A 518 7.23 1.42 3.07
C ASP A 518 7.10 2.10 1.69
N VAL A 519 5.99 2.80 1.39
CA VAL A 519 5.81 3.51 0.11
C VAL A 519 6.54 4.84 0.16
N ARG A 520 7.77 4.84 -0.39
CA ARG A 520 8.64 6.02 -0.53
C ARG A 520 9.05 6.20 -1.98
N SER A 521 8.83 7.40 -2.49
CA SER A 521 9.12 7.82 -3.85
C SER A 521 9.31 9.34 -3.89
N ALA A 522 9.75 9.85 -5.04
CA ALA A 522 10.04 11.28 -5.14
C ALA A 522 8.75 12.11 -5.11
N ASP A 523 8.73 13.14 -4.27
CA ASP A 523 7.53 13.85 -3.87
C ASP A 523 7.63 15.37 -4.05
N ALA A 524 6.47 16.01 -4.24
CA ALA A 524 6.34 17.44 -4.47
C ALA A 524 5.24 18.04 -3.58
N VAL A 525 5.51 19.18 -2.94
CA VAL A 525 4.59 19.87 -2.05
C VAL A 525 3.99 21.15 -2.67
N ILE A 526 2.66 21.23 -2.64
CA ILE A 526 1.87 22.41 -2.98
C ILE A 526 1.27 23.01 -1.70
N ARG A 527 1.40 24.32 -1.51
CA ARG A 527 0.73 25.06 -0.43
C ARG A 527 -0.50 25.80 -0.94
N TYR A 528 -1.68 25.28 -0.59
CA TYR A 528 -2.93 26.03 -0.65
C TYR A 528 -3.16 26.84 0.63
N THR A 529 -4.00 27.89 0.57
CA THR A 529 -4.45 28.62 1.76
C THR A 529 -5.96 28.69 1.76
N LYS A 530 -6.60 27.92 2.65
CA LYS A 530 -8.05 27.86 2.80
C LYS A 530 -8.55 29.11 3.53
N THR A 531 -9.58 29.72 2.96
CA THR A 531 -10.17 30.99 3.40
C THR A 531 -11.53 30.83 4.06
N SER A 532 -12.30 29.80 3.70
CA SER A 532 -13.58 29.48 4.34
C SER A 532 -13.40 28.97 5.78
N ALA A 533 -14.48 29.04 6.56
CA ALA A 533 -14.64 28.19 7.73
C ALA A 533 -14.79 26.70 7.34
N ALA A 534 -14.84 25.84 8.35
CA ALA A 534 -15.42 24.51 8.23
C ALA A 534 -16.94 24.60 8.00
N VAL A 535 -17.55 23.58 7.43
CA VAL A 535 -18.96 23.55 7.04
C VAL A 535 -19.90 23.59 8.25
N ALA A 536 -19.50 22.97 9.36
CA ALA A 536 -20.22 23.09 10.64
C ALA A 536 -20.33 24.55 11.15
N ASP A 537 -19.40 25.43 10.79
CA ASP A 537 -19.41 26.87 11.10
C ASP A 537 -20.01 27.73 9.97
N GLY A 538 -20.59 27.11 8.93
CA GLY A 538 -21.16 27.79 7.76
C GLY A 538 -20.14 28.16 6.69
N GLY A 539 -19.05 27.40 6.59
CA GLY A 539 -18.02 27.52 5.57
C GLY A 539 -18.22 26.58 4.37
N ARG A 540 -17.12 26.02 3.86
CA ARG A 540 -17.03 25.25 2.62
C ARG A 540 -16.02 24.11 2.75
N TYR A 541 -16.18 23.03 1.99
CA TYR A 541 -15.16 21.99 1.85
C TYR A 541 -13.92 22.52 1.13
N LEU A 542 -12.78 21.84 1.28
CA LEU A 542 -11.65 21.96 0.35
C LEU A 542 -11.65 20.70 -0.51
N ARG A 543 -11.77 20.86 -1.82
CA ARG A 543 -11.66 19.76 -2.79
C ARG A 543 -10.25 19.76 -3.36
N VAL A 544 -9.64 18.58 -3.38
CA VAL A 544 -8.32 18.34 -3.96
C VAL A 544 -8.46 17.20 -4.97
N THR A 545 -8.21 17.47 -6.24
CA THR A 545 -8.03 16.42 -7.25
C THR A 545 -6.57 16.31 -7.64
N ALA A 546 -6.14 15.10 -7.96
CA ALA A 546 -4.84 14.81 -8.54
C ALA A 546 -5.00 13.74 -9.63
N ARG A 547 -4.37 13.91 -10.80
CA ARG A 547 -4.42 12.93 -11.89
C ARG A 547 -3.08 12.80 -12.60
N THR A 548 -2.62 11.57 -12.82
CA THR A 548 -1.40 11.33 -13.61
C THR A 548 -1.64 11.65 -15.08
N LEU A 549 -0.83 12.54 -15.65
CA LEU A 549 -0.94 12.91 -17.07
C LEU A 549 -0.16 11.92 -17.94
N ASN A 550 -0.80 11.46 -19.02
CA ASN A 550 -0.22 10.65 -20.11
C ASN A 550 0.53 9.36 -19.67
N THR A 551 0.38 8.94 -18.41
CA THR A 551 1.06 7.79 -17.82
C THR A 551 0.04 6.92 -17.06
N SER A 552 0.32 5.63 -16.93
CA SER A 552 -0.51 4.69 -16.15
C SER A 552 0.03 4.50 -14.73
N ARG A 553 0.63 5.55 -14.16
CA ARG A 553 1.25 5.56 -12.84
C ARG A 553 0.18 5.71 -11.76
N ASP A 554 0.45 5.20 -10.57
CA ASP A 554 -0.35 5.51 -9.40
C ASP A 554 0.20 6.77 -8.72
N VAL A 555 -0.69 7.68 -8.34
CA VAL A 555 -0.43 8.89 -7.57
C VAL A 555 -0.81 8.69 -6.10
N PHE A 556 0.02 9.24 -5.24
CA PHE A 556 -0.08 9.24 -3.79
C PHE A 556 -0.38 10.69 -3.35
N VAL A 557 -1.38 10.88 -2.48
CA VAL A 557 -1.78 12.22 -2.01
C VAL A 557 -1.87 12.21 -0.49
N GLU A 558 -1.03 13.01 0.16
CA GLU A 558 -0.98 13.17 1.60
C GLU A 558 -1.16 14.65 1.96
N VAL A 559 -2.21 14.99 2.70
CA VAL A 559 -2.58 16.39 2.97
C VAL A 559 -2.44 16.71 4.45
N PHE A 560 -1.59 17.69 4.78
CA PHE A 560 -1.40 18.21 6.13
C PHE A 560 -1.97 19.62 6.26
N ARG A 561 -2.44 19.96 7.47
CA ARG A 561 -2.90 21.31 7.80
C ARG A 561 -1.94 22.01 8.75
N ASP A 562 -1.52 23.21 8.37
CA ASP A 562 -0.65 24.14 9.11
C ASP A 562 0.75 23.59 9.48
N VAL A 563 1.06 22.32 9.16
CA VAL A 563 2.38 21.67 9.17
C VAL A 563 2.75 21.29 7.73
N CYS A 564 4.01 21.49 7.33
CA CYS A 564 4.49 21.15 5.99
C CYS A 564 5.34 19.88 5.97
N ASP A 565 6.34 19.78 6.85
CA ASP A 565 7.28 18.66 6.92
C ASP A 565 6.55 17.36 7.32
N PRO A 566 6.51 16.32 6.46
CA PRO A 566 5.81 15.06 6.75
C PRO A 566 6.56 14.20 7.78
N THR A 567 7.85 14.46 8.01
CA THR A 567 8.69 13.76 8.98
C THR A 567 8.62 14.35 10.38
N ALA A 568 8.03 15.54 10.53
CA ALA A 568 7.90 16.23 11.82
C ALA A 568 7.06 15.46 12.84
N ALA A 569 7.38 15.60 14.13
CA ALA A 569 6.70 14.86 15.20
C ALA A 569 5.21 15.22 15.36
N GLU A 570 4.83 16.41 14.89
CA GLU A 570 3.47 16.93 14.79
C GLU A 570 2.72 16.51 13.53
N ALA A 571 3.40 16.03 12.48
CA ALA A 571 2.81 15.77 11.16
C ALA A 571 1.63 14.78 11.23
N LEU A 572 1.79 13.67 11.95
CA LEU A 572 0.73 12.65 12.13
C LEU A 572 -0.55 13.20 12.80
N ALA A 573 -0.45 14.29 13.57
CA ALA A 573 -1.60 14.96 14.20
C ALA A 573 -2.14 16.15 13.37
N ALA A 574 -1.40 16.58 12.35
CA ALA A 574 -1.76 17.61 11.38
C ALA A 574 -2.30 17.04 10.06
N ARG A 575 -2.06 15.74 9.78
CA ARG A 575 -2.58 15.02 8.62
C ARG A 575 -4.11 15.09 8.62
N GLN A 576 -4.67 15.44 7.46
CA GLN A 576 -6.11 15.53 7.21
C GLN A 576 -6.56 14.38 6.30
N HIS A 577 -5.69 13.91 5.41
CA HIS A 577 -6.01 12.83 4.48
C HIS A 577 -4.74 12.15 3.95
N CYS A 578 -4.83 10.87 3.57
CA CYS A 578 -3.69 10.07 3.13
C CYS A 578 -4.13 8.88 2.26
N VAL A 579 -4.00 9.00 0.93
CA VAL A 579 -4.47 8.02 -0.07
C VAL A 579 -3.37 7.57 -1.02
N LEU A 580 -3.38 6.29 -1.38
CA LEU A 580 -2.34 5.61 -2.18
C LEU A 580 -2.94 4.68 -3.23
N GLU A 581 -2.18 4.39 -4.28
CA GLU A 581 -2.51 3.38 -5.28
C GLU A 581 -3.79 3.70 -6.08
N ASN A 582 -3.79 4.84 -6.80
CA ASN A 582 -4.80 5.17 -7.81
C ASN A 582 -4.22 6.13 -8.87
N GLN A 583 -4.74 6.12 -10.10
CA GLN A 583 -4.28 6.99 -11.19
C GLN A 583 -4.92 8.39 -11.14
N SER A 584 -6.05 8.51 -10.43
CA SER A 584 -6.67 9.80 -10.09
C SER A 584 -7.34 9.78 -8.73
N TRP A 585 -7.23 10.86 -7.98
CA TRP A 585 -7.95 11.11 -6.74
C TRP A 585 -8.88 12.32 -6.85
N ASP A 586 -9.99 12.25 -6.13
CA ASP A 586 -10.82 13.37 -5.71
C ASP A 586 -10.98 13.25 -4.18
N VAL A 587 -10.83 14.33 -3.42
CA VAL A 587 -10.72 14.28 -1.94
C VAL A 587 -11.38 15.52 -1.34
N HIS A 588 -12.33 15.33 -0.42
CA HIS A 588 -13.08 16.42 0.21
C HIS A 588 -12.77 16.59 1.71
N LEU A 589 -12.24 17.76 2.09
CA LEU A 589 -11.81 18.04 3.46
C LEU A 589 -12.69 19.11 4.13
N ASP A 590 -13.42 18.75 5.20
CA ASP A 590 -14.08 19.72 6.10
C ASP A 590 -13.13 20.19 7.20
N GLY A 591 -12.28 21.17 6.87
CA GLY A 591 -11.45 21.85 7.85
C GLY A 591 -11.59 23.37 7.80
N GLY A 592 -11.15 24.02 8.88
CA GLY A 592 -11.17 25.48 9.01
C GLY A 592 -10.09 26.18 8.18
N PRO A 593 -10.04 27.53 8.22
CA PRO A 593 -9.05 28.29 7.46
C PRO A 593 -7.63 28.01 7.99
N GLY A 594 -6.65 28.03 7.11
CA GLY A 594 -5.27 27.65 7.41
C GLY A 594 -4.45 27.41 6.13
N GLY A 595 -3.16 27.11 6.32
CA GLY A 595 -2.33 26.55 5.26
C GLY A 595 -2.63 25.06 5.09
N TYR A 596 -2.79 24.62 3.85
CA TYR A 596 -2.90 23.20 3.50
C TYR A 596 -1.69 22.86 2.64
N PHE A 597 -0.94 21.84 3.06
CA PHE A 597 0.23 21.33 2.37
C PHE A 597 -0.13 19.98 1.77
N LEU A 598 -0.17 19.93 0.45
CA LEU A 598 -0.52 18.75 -0.33
C LEU A 598 0.79 18.16 -0.84
N TRP A 599 1.18 17.02 -0.28
CA TRP A 599 2.27 16.21 -0.83
C TRP A 599 1.72 15.27 -1.88
N ILE A 600 2.39 15.25 -3.03
CA ILE A 600 2.02 14.53 -4.23
C ILE A 600 3.25 13.70 -4.64
N ALA A 601 3.09 12.39 -4.74
CA ALA A 601 4.15 11.48 -5.17
C ALA A 601 3.57 10.45 -6.16
N THR A 602 4.41 9.66 -6.83
CA THR A 602 3.94 8.57 -7.71
C THR A 602 4.68 7.26 -7.44
N ASP A 603 4.29 6.13 -8.04
CA ASP A 603 5.01 4.84 -7.96
C ASP A 603 6.38 4.82 -8.69
N ARG A 604 7.02 5.99 -8.83
CA ARG A 604 8.32 6.21 -9.46
C ARG A 604 9.34 6.70 -8.42
N ASN A 605 10.33 5.88 -8.11
CA ASN A 605 11.29 6.15 -7.04
C ASN A 605 12.46 7.08 -7.43
N ASP A 606 12.68 7.35 -8.72
CA ASP A 606 13.81 8.18 -9.19
C ASP A 606 13.47 9.66 -9.40
N ALA A 607 12.18 9.98 -9.55
CA ALA A 607 11.62 11.32 -9.73
C ALA A 607 10.09 11.25 -9.80
N ILE A 608 9.40 12.37 -9.56
CA ILE A 608 7.94 12.43 -9.72
C ILE A 608 7.56 12.31 -11.20
N SER A 609 6.44 11.63 -11.49
CA SER A 609 5.86 11.57 -12.85
C SER A 609 4.87 12.74 -13.08
N PRO A 610 4.45 13.05 -14.32
CA PRO A 610 3.54 14.17 -14.55
C PRO A 610 2.21 14.02 -13.81
N VAL A 611 1.88 14.98 -12.94
CA VAL A 611 0.61 15.02 -12.21
C VAL A 611 -0.01 16.41 -12.35
N GLU A 612 -1.26 16.46 -12.80
CA GLU A 612 -2.08 17.64 -12.67
C GLU A 612 -2.80 17.61 -11.31
N VAL A 613 -2.71 18.69 -10.55
CA VAL A 613 -3.35 18.85 -9.24
C VAL A 613 -4.26 20.05 -9.29
N THR A 614 -5.54 19.88 -8.96
CA THR A 614 -6.52 20.99 -8.93
C THR A 614 -7.12 21.13 -7.53
N VAL A 615 -7.17 22.37 -7.03
CA VAL A 615 -7.68 22.70 -5.70
C VAL A 615 -8.70 23.82 -5.76
N GLU A 616 -9.84 23.61 -5.10
CA GLU A 616 -10.93 24.59 -4.99
C GLU A 616 -11.67 24.48 -3.64
N GLU A 617 -12.45 25.50 -3.29
CA GLU A 617 -13.36 25.47 -2.14
C GLU A 617 -14.81 25.36 -2.63
N ILE A 618 -15.49 24.25 -2.28
CA ILE A 618 -16.86 23.94 -2.76
C ILE A 618 -17.89 23.95 -1.62
N ASP A 619 -19.14 24.25 -1.94
CA ASP A 619 -20.22 24.33 -0.94
C ASP A 619 -20.63 22.95 -0.37
N ALA A 620 -20.54 21.88 -1.19
CA ALA A 620 -20.71 20.47 -0.80
C ALA A 620 -20.02 19.54 -1.82
N PRO A 621 -19.61 18.30 -1.45
CA PRO A 621 -19.18 17.24 -2.38
C PRO A 621 -20.31 16.80 -3.32
N ARG A 622 -20.02 15.87 -4.23
CA ARG A 622 -21.07 15.29 -5.09
C ARG A 622 -22.04 14.45 -4.24
N PRO A 623 -23.30 14.26 -4.68
CA PRO A 623 -24.22 13.35 -4.03
C PRO A 623 -23.61 11.94 -3.96
N GLY A 624 -23.77 11.27 -2.82
CA GLY A 624 -23.28 9.91 -2.59
C GLY A 624 -21.83 9.79 -2.12
N GLU A 625 -20.94 10.75 -2.40
CA GLU A 625 -19.54 10.69 -1.95
C GLU A 625 -19.42 10.94 -0.42
N SER A 626 -20.30 11.74 0.18
CA SER A 626 -20.19 12.10 1.60
C SER A 626 -21.52 12.11 2.36
N CYS A 627 -21.43 12.07 3.70
CA CYS A 627 -22.57 12.25 4.61
C CYS A 627 -23.24 13.63 4.57
N ALA A 628 -22.75 14.58 3.76
CA ALA A 628 -23.40 15.86 3.55
C ALA A 628 -24.61 15.76 2.60
N ASP A 629 -24.54 14.84 1.62
CA ASP A 629 -25.58 14.63 0.60
C ASP A 629 -25.60 13.14 0.15
N PRO A 630 -25.92 12.18 1.03
CA PRO A 630 -25.91 10.75 0.71
C PRO A 630 -26.96 10.39 -0.36
N PHE A 631 -26.71 9.35 -1.16
CA PHE A 631 -27.65 8.93 -2.20
C PHE A 631 -28.99 8.46 -1.61
N ASP A 632 -30.07 9.19 -1.91
CA ASP A 632 -31.42 8.85 -1.47
C ASP A 632 -32.31 8.35 -2.65
N SER A 633 -33.60 8.19 -2.37
CA SER A 633 -34.63 7.81 -3.35
C SER A 633 -34.97 8.88 -4.42
N SER A 634 -34.28 10.02 -4.44
CA SER A 634 -34.43 11.06 -5.47
C SER A 634 -33.31 11.06 -6.53
N ALA A 635 -32.24 10.28 -6.32
CA ALA A 635 -31.14 10.11 -7.27
C ALA A 635 -31.62 9.69 -8.66
N SER A 636 -30.98 10.21 -9.72
CA SER A 636 -31.36 10.00 -11.13
C SER A 636 -31.43 8.52 -11.55
N PHE A 637 -30.55 7.70 -10.96
CA PHE A 637 -30.42 6.27 -11.19
C PHE A 637 -31.16 5.39 -10.16
N TRP A 638 -31.95 5.98 -9.26
CA TRP A 638 -32.94 5.23 -8.45
C TRP A 638 -34.14 4.85 -9.32
N SER A 639 -34.56 3.59 -9.24
CA SER A 639 -35.66 3.06 -10.05
C SER A 639 -36.59 2.13 -9.26
N ASP A 640 -37.86 2.51 -9.17
CA ASP A 640 -38.97 1.65 -8.72
C ASP A 640 -39.30 0.50 -9.71
N MET A 641 -38.72 0.50 -10.92
CA MET A 641 -39.03 -0.49 -11.96
C MET A 641 -38.17 -1.76 -11.87
N GLN A 642 -38.77 -2.90 -12.22
CA GLN A 642 -38.03 -4.15 -12.45
C GLN A 642 -36.96 -3.94 -13.54
N THR A 643 -35.69 -3.99 -13.13
CA THR A 643 -34.51 -3.69 -13.95
C THR A 643 -34.21 -4.71 -15.07
N GLY A 644 -35.06 -5.73 -15.28
CA GLY A 644 -34.92 -6.73 -16.33
C GLY A 644 -33.77 -7.74 -16.14
N LEU A 645 -32.90 -7.55 -15.15
CA LEU A 645 -31.74 -8.40 -14.86
C LEU A 645 -32.06 -9.69 -14.05
N SER A 646 -33.33 -9.98 -13.80
CA SER A 646 -33.79 -11.28 -13.32
C SER A 646 -35.27 -11.52 -13.59
N ASP A 647 -35.71 -12.78 -13.55
CA ASP A 647 -37.13 -13.17 -13.60
C ASP A 647 -37.94 -12.77 -12.33
N ARG A 648 -37.32 -12.14 -11.33
CA ARG A 648 -37.95 -11.74 -10.06
C ARG A 648 -38.24 -10.23 -10.01
N PRO A 649 -39.33 -9.81 -9.33
CA PRO A 649 -39.47 -8.43 -8.88
C PRO A 649 -38.51 -8.17 -7.71
N LEU A 650 -37.35 -7.55 -8.01
CA LEU A 650 -36.36 -7.21 -6.97
C LEU A 650 -36.87 -6.10 -6.04
N GLY A 651 -37.65 -5.15 -6.58
CA GLY A 651 -38.13 -3.97 -5.87
C GLY A 651 -37.38 -2.72 -6.33
N PRO A 652 -37.49 -1.61 -5.57
CA PRO A 652 -36.73 -0.39 -5.84
C PRO A 652 -35.22 -0.61 -5.71
N ALA A 653 -34.44 0.03 -6.59
CA ALA A 653 -33.00 -0.18 -6.66
C ALA A 653 -32.25 1.06 -7.20
N TRP A 654 -31.04 1.28 -6.68
CA TRP A 654 -30.02 2.12 -7.31
C TRP A 654 -29.19 1.26 -8.27
N TYR A 655 -28.87 1.80 -9.44
CA TYR A 655 -27.98 1.20 -10.43
C TYR A 655 -26.82 2.15 -10.74
N ILE A 656 -25.61 1.82 -10.31
CA ILE A 656 -24.42 2.65 -10.53
C ILE A 656 -23.54 1.96 -11.58
N ASN A 657 -23.25 2.67 -12.69
CA ASN A 657 -22.41 2.18 -13.76
C ASN A 657 -21.34 3.21 -14.12
N ILE A 658 -20.24 3.19 -13.39
CA ILE A 658 -19.06 3.96 -13.74
C ILE A 658 -18.27 3.14 -14.77
N ARG A 659 -17.96 3.76 -15.91
CA ARG A 659 -17.11 3.17 -16.94
C ARG A 659 -16.06 4.19 -17.36
N ASN A 660 -14.80 3.85 -17.10
CA ASN A 660 -13.61 4.37 -17.80
C ASN A 660 -13.93 5.16 -19.10
N TYR A 661 -13.58 6.45 -19.11
CA TYR A 661 -14.00 7.50 -20.04
C TYR A 661 -15.45 7.99 -19.88
N VAL A 662 -15.66 8.74 -18.81
CA VAL A 662 -16.71 9.76 -18.65
C VAL A 662 -16.03 11.13 -18.65
N GLU A 663 -16.64 12.17 -19.23
CA GLU A 663 -16.04 13.51 -19.30
C GLU A 663 -16.05 14.22 -17.93
N GLU A 664 -15.19 15.23 -17.78
CA GLU A 664 -15.01 16.00 -16.54
C GLU A 664 -16.21 16.95 -16.30
N GLY A 665 -17.30 16.39 -15.78
CA GLY A 665 -18.52 17.13 -15.46
C GLY A 665 -19.80 16.31 -15.27
N ASP A 666 -19.81 14.99 -15.54
CA ASP A 666 -21.02 14.16 -15.36
C ASP A 666 -21.24 13.76 -13.89
N GLU A 667 -22.49 13.93 -13.43
CA GLU A 667 -22.96 13.68 -12.05
C GLU A 667 -22.94 12.18 -11.61
N GLU A 668 -22.39 11.28 -12.44
CA GLU A 668 -22.44 9.82 -12.27
C GLU A 668 -21.10 9.17 -11.88
N ARG A 669 -19.97 9.92 -11.90
CA ARG A 669 -18.68 9.42 -11.36
C ARG A 669 -18.66 9.55 -9.83
N ILE A 670 -18.31 8.44 -9.16
CA ILE A 670 -17.87 8.40 -7.75
C ILE A 670 -16.37 8.08 -7.78
N ASP A 671 -15.56 9.05 -7.37
CA ASP A 671 -14.10 9.02 -7.52
C ASP A 671 -13.36 9.09 -6.18
N ALA A 672 -14.05 9.61 -5.16
CA ALA A 672 -13.47 9.92 -3.87
C ALA A 672 -13.42 8.73 -2.90
N LEU A 673 -12.50 8.79 -1.95
CA LEU A 673 -12.47 7.97 -0.74
C LEU A 673 -12.73 8.88 0.47
N ASP A 674 -13.97 9.36 0.61
CA ASP A 674 -14.31 10.42 1.55
C ASP A 674 -14.66 9.91 2.97
N ARG A 675 -14.67 8.59 3.18
CA ARG A 675 -15.03 7.96 4.46
C ARG A 675 -13.87 7.80 5.47
N ALA A 676 -12.62 7.82 5.00
CA ALA A 676 -11.45 7.47 5.82
C ALA A 676 -10.23 8.38 5.58
N ASP A 677 -9.75 9.05 6.63
CA ASP A 677 -8.57 9.94 6.59
C ASP A 677 -7.27 9.22 6.19
N VAL A 678 -7.22 7.89 6.31
CA VAL A 678 -6.09 7.02 5.98
C VAL A 678 -6.61 5.66 5.52
N MET A 679 -6.03 5.11 4.45
CA MET A 679 -6.23 3.71 4.02
C MET A 679 -6.09 2.72 5.19
N GLY A 680 -7.16 1.98 5.49
CA GLY A 680 -7.21 1.00 6.59
C GLY A 680 -7.29 1.60 8.00
N GLY A 681 -7.42 2.92 8.11
CA GLY A 681 -7.53 3.63 9.38
C GLY A 681 -8.93 3.59 10.00
N PRO A 682 -9.12 4.24 11.17
CA PRO A 682 -10.44 4.54 11.69
C PRO A 682 -11.24 5.31 10.63
N GLY A 683 -12.42 4.79 10.28
CA GLY A 683 -13.22 5.31 9.17
C GLY A 683 -13.31 4.34 7.98
N SER A 684 -12.37 3.40 7.76
CA SER A 684 -12.54 2.37 6.72
C SER A 684 -13.74 1.43 6.98
N ILE A 685 -14.12 0.62 5.99
CA ILE A 685 -15.17 -0.42 6.14
C ILE A 685 -14.67 -1.50 7.10
N GLU A 686 -15.42 -1.81 8.16
CA GLU A 686 -14.89 -2.58 9.30
C GLU A 686 -14.77 -4.09 9.02
N CYS A 687 -15.49 -4.61 8.02
CA CYS A 687 -15.73 -6.05 7.89
C CYS A 687 -14.73 -6.86 7.04
N ASP A 688 -13.76 -6.25 6.36
CA ASP A 688 -12.72 -7.01 5.64
C ASP A 688 -11.54 -7.42 6.56
N GLY A 689 -11.57 -6.95 7.82
CA GLY A 689 -10.77 -7.45 8.95
C GLY A 689 -9.27 -7.12 8.90
N THR A 690 -8.53 -7.74 7.97
CA THR A 690 -7.08 -7.52 7.77
C THR A 690 -6.73 -7.15 6.33
N ARG A 691 -7.72 -6.71 5.54
CA ARG A 691 -7.48 -5.93 4.32
C ARG A 691 -7.76 -4.47 4.62
N TYR A 692 -6.92 -3.61 4.06
CA TYR A 692 -6.81 -2.20 4.45
C TYR A 692 -7.00 -1.23 3.26
N THR A 693 -7.45 -1.77 2.13
CA THR A 693 -7.32 -1.17 0.81
C THR A 693 -8.66 -1.30 0.09
N HIS A 694 -9.30 -0.16 -0.14
CA HIS A 694 -10.56 -0.04 -0.87
C HIS A 694 -10.42 1.06 -1.93
N GLY A 695 -11.14 0.94 -3.03
CA GLY A 695 -11.26 2.04 -4.01
C GLY A 695 -12.31 3.06 -3.59
N ALA A 696 -12.78 3.87 -4.55
CA ALA A 696 -13.75 4.93 -4.30
C ALA A 696 -15.05 4.39 -3.64
N ASP A 697 -15.58 5.13 -2.67
CA ASP A 697 -16.71 4.69 -1.84
C ASP A 697 -17.95 5.59 -1.96
N ALA A 698 -19.12 5.00 -1.69
CA ALA A 698 -20.40 5.71 -1.72
C ALA A 698 -21.30 5.35 -0.55
N VAL A 699 -22.10 6.33 -0.13
CA VAL A 699 -23.09 6.21 0.94
C VAL A 699 -24.53 6.43 0.45
N PHE A 700 -25.44 5.58 0.94
CA PHE A 700 -26.86 5.56 0.59
C PHE A 700 -27.74 5.70 1.83
N ASP A 701 -28.77 6.55 1.74
CA ASP A 701 -29.65 6.92 2.85
C ASP A 701 -30.89 5.98 2.88
N LEU A 702 -30.82 4.91 3.68
CA LEU A 702 -31.82 3.86 3.73
C LEU A 702 -32.93 4.16 4.75
N VAL A 703 -34.03 4.74 4.27
CA VAL A 703 -35.19 5.08 5.11
C VAL A 703 -36.02 3.86 5.49
N LYS A 704 -36.22 3.65 6.80
CA LYS A 704 -37.08 2.61 7.40
C LYS A 704 -38.24 3.24 8.15
N THR A 705 -39.48 2.93 7.76
CA THR A 705 -40.69 3.60 8.25
C THR A 705 -41.41 2.87 9.40
N SER A 706 -41.22 1.55 9.53
CA SER A 706 -41.92 0.68 10.50
C SER A 706 -40.96 0.04 11.52
N ALA A 707 -41.46 -0.14 12.74
CA ALA A 707 -40.76 -0.80 13.85
C ALA A 707 -40.95 -2.32 13.87
N THR A 708 -41.83 -2.84 13.02
CA THR A 708 -42.15 -4.27 12.88
C THR A 708 -41.74 -4.84 11.53
N SER A 709 -41.39 -3.98 10.58
CA SER A 709 -40.78 -4.34 9.31
C SER A 709 -39.32 -4.80 9.44
N VAL A 710 -38.82 -5.44 8.39
CA VAL A 710 -37.41 -5.74 8.11
C VAL A 710 -36.98 -4.89 6.91
N LEU A 711 -35.77 -4.32 6.96
CA LEU A 711 -35.15 -3.72 5.79
C LEU A 711 -34.30 -4.79 5.08
N ASP A 712 -34.67 -5.13 3.84
CA ASP A 712 -34.03 -6.15 3.00
C ASP A 712 -33.11 -5.44 1.99
N VAL A 713 -31.80 -5.59 2.19
CA VAL A 713 -30.72 -4.95 1.44
C VAL A 713 -30.00 -6.00 0.61
N ARG A 714 -29.82 -5.77 -0.68
CA ARG A 714 -29.13 -6.71 -1.58
C ARG A 714 -28.18 -5.97 -2.49
N VAL A 715 -26.98 -6.51 -2.63
CA VAL A 715 -25.91 -5.92 -3.44
C VAL A 715 -25.46 -6.93 -4.49
N SER A 716 -25.18 -6.44 -5.69
CA SER A 716 -24.50 -7.19 -6.75
C SER A 716 -23.46 -6.27 -7.40
N ALA A 717 -22.22 -6.73 -7.49
CA ALA A 717 -21.13 -6.03 -8.16
C ALA A 717 -20.66 -6.81 -9.38
N ILE A 718 -19.99 -6.13 -10.33
CA ILE A 718 -19.29 -6.83 -11.43
C ILE A 718 -17.88 -7.29 -11.03
N SER A 719 -17.31 -6.67 -10.00
CA SER A 719 -16.04 -7.00 -9.36
C SER A 719 -16.30 -7.54 -7.94
N THR A 720 -15.32 -7.53 -7.04
CA THR A 720 -15.56 -7.78 -5.61
C THR A 720 -15.83 -6.45 -4.90
N HIS A 721 -16.96 -6.30 -4.21
CA HIS A 721 -17.25 -5.13 -3.37
C HIS A 721 -17.43 -5.56 -1.91
N VAL A 722 -16.95 -4.73 -0.99
CA VAL A 722 -17.32 -4.76 0.43
C VAL A 722 -18.43 -3.75 0.70
N PHE A 723 -19.37 -4.10 1.58
CA PHE A 723 -20.41 -3.17 2.01
C PHE A 723 -20.83 -3.40 3.45
N GLU A 724 -21.31 -2.34 4.10
CA GLU A 724 -21.83 -2.39 5.47
C GLU A 724 -23.02 -1.44 5.65
N VAL A 725 -23.90 -1.74 6.62
CA VAL A 725 -25.00 -0.85 7.00
C VAL A 725 -24.86 -0.46 8.47
N ARG A 726 -24.96 0.84 8.74
CA ARG A 726 -24.79 1.47 10.06
C ARG A 726 -26.06 2.17 10.53
N ASP A 727 -26.16 2.45 11.83
CA ASP A 727 -27.32 3.15 12.43
C ASP A 727 -27.34 4.68 12.22
N ALA A 728 -26.25 5.26 11.70
CA ALA A 728 -26.16 6.62 11.16
C ALA A 728 -25.01 6.71 10.14
N CYS A 729 -24.90 7.82 9.42
CA CYS A 729 -23.95 7.97 8.29
C CYS A 729 -22.48 8.03 8.72
N ASP A 730 -22.15 8.92 9.66
CA ASP A 730 -20.78 9.11 10.20
C ASP A 730 -20.27 7.80 10.81
N PRO A 731 -19.24 7.14 10.25
CA PRO A 731 -18.74 5.86 10.73
C PRO A 731 -18.10 5.96 12.12
N SER A 732 -17.56 7.13 12.49
CA SER A 732 -16.91 7.35 13.79
C SER A 732 -17.90 7.47 14.96
N ALA A 733 -19.15 7.86 14.66
CA ALA A 733 -20.20 8.10 15.65
C ALA A 733 -21.36 7.08 15.62
N SER A 734 -21.34 6.12 14.69
CA SER A 734 -22.41 5.13 14.47
C SER A 734 -21.97 3.69 14.77
N SER A 735 -22.94 2.80 15.01
CA SER A 735 -22.70 1.37 15.17
C SER A 735 -22.97 0.58 13.88
N GLN A 736 -22.06 -0.34 13.58
CA GLN A 736 -22.13 -1.25 12.45
C GLN A 736 -23.15 -2.36 12.73
N LEU A 737 -24.17 -2.50 11.87
CA LEU A 737 -25.31 -3.40 12.09
C LEU A 737 -25.20 -4.71 11.30
N THR A 738 -24.65 -4.64 10.09
CA THR A 738 -24.44 -5.78 9.19
C THR A 738 -23.45 -5.41 8.09
N CYS A 739 -22.88 -6.41 7.41
CA CYS A 739 -21.93 -6.22 6.31
C CYS A 739 -21.81 -7.48 5.45
N GLY A 740 -21.24 -7.33 4.25
CA GLY A 740 -20.94 -8.42 3.32
C GLY A 740 -19.81 -8.09 2.36
N THR A 741 -19.42 -9.11 1.59
CA THR A 741 -18.39 -9.06 0.56
C THR A 741 -18.93 -9.81 -0.65
N VAL A 742 -19.46 -9.06 -1.61
CA VAL A 742 -20.10 -9.61 -2.80
C VAL A 742 -19.07 -9.79 -3.92
N GLY A 743 -18.97 -11.01 -4.45
CA GLY A 743 -18.08 -11.31 -5.58
C GLY A 743 -18.75 -11.13 -6.94
N SER A 744 -17.93 -10.88 -7.96
CA SER A 744 -18.29 -10.69 -9.38
C SER A 744 -19.49 -11.52 -9.84
N GLY A 745 -20.57 -10.84 -10.24
CA GLY A 745 -21.76 -11.45 -10.84
C GLY A 745 -22.65 -12.22 -9.87
N ARG A 746 -22.44 -12.07 -8.55
CA ARG A 746 -23.25 -12.70 -7.50
C ARG A 746 -24.09 -11.65 -6.79
N TRP A 747 -25.24 -12.07 -6.29
CA TRP A 747 -26.06 -11.27 -5.37
C TRP A 747 -25.81 -11.72 -3.95
N GLU A 748 -25.47 -10.78 -3.07
CA GLU A 748 -25.48 -10.98 -1.63
C GLU A 748 -26.68 -10.26 -0.99
N GLN A 749 -27.20 -10.82 0.09
CA GLN A 749 -28.36 -10.32 0.83
C GLN A 749 -28.03 -10.10 2.31
N ARG A 750 -28.56 -9.02 2.89
CA ARG A 750 -28.58 -8.75 4.34
C ARG A 750 -29.93 -8.18 4.76
N THR A 751 -30.27 -8.31 6.04
CA THR A 751 -31.54 -7.84 6.58
C THR A 751 -31.38 -7.14 7.92
N ILE A 752 -31.90 -5.92 8.05
CA ILE A 752 -31.87 -5.13 9.29
C ILE A 752 -33.25 -5.10 9.95
N GLU A 753 -33.33 -5.59 11.18
CA GLU A 753 -34.45 -5.39 12.12
C GLU A 753 -34.06 -4.29 13.13
N GLY A 754 -34.89 -3.27 13.28
CA GLY A 754 -34.57 -2.09 14.10
C GLY A 754 -35.74 -1.12 14.26
N ALA A 755 -35.46 0.05 14.84
CA ALA A 755 -36.44 1.13 14.94
C ALA A 755 -36.69 1.81 13.57
N PRO A 756 -37.79 2.57 13.42
CA PRO A 756 -37.93 3.51 12.32
C PRO A 756 -36.85 4.60 12.40
N GLY A 757 -36.30 4.97 11.26
CA GLY A 757 -35.18 5.89 11.15
C GLY A 757 -34.50 5.78 9.78
N THR A 758 -33.47 6.58 9.58
CA THR A 758 -32.55 6.46 8.44
C THR A 758 -31.34 5.64 8.87
N TYR A 759 -30.89 4.74 8.00
CA TYR A 759 -29.70 3.91 8.17
C TYR A 759 -28.77 4.18 6.99
N ALA A 760 -27.45 4.17 7.19
CA ALA A 760 -26.51 4.41 6.10
C ALA A 760 -25.93 3.10 5.59
N LEU A 761 -26.08 2.82 4.29
CA LEU A 761 -25.32 1.79 3.59
C LEU A 761 -24.06 2.44 3.02
N TRP A 762 -22.89 1.89 3.33
CA TRP A 762 -21.62 2.23 2.71
C TRP A 762 -21.15 1.07 1.83
N SER A 763 -20.54 1.36 0.68
CA SER A 763 -20.05 0.37 -0.28
C SER A 763 -18.79 0.85 -1.00
N ALA A 764 -17.81 -0.04 -1.18
CA ALA A 764 -16.54 0.21 -1.87
C ALA A 764 -16.05 -1.07 -2.59
N PRO A 765 -15.23 -0.98 -3.66
CA PRO A 765 -14.59 -2.14 -4.25
C PRO A 765 -13.45 -2.70 -3.36
N ASP A 766 -13.39 -4.02 -3.21
CA ASP A 766 -12.30 -4.76 -2.54
C ASP A 766 -11.06 -4.77 -3.43
N TYR A 767 -9.94 -4.29 -2.89
CA TYR A 767 -8.70 -4.17 -3.64
C TYR A 767 -7.98 -5.51 -3.78
N LEU A 768 -7.99 -6.02 -5.01
CA LEU A 768 -6.99 -6.96 -5.49
C LEU A 768 -6.12 -6.23 -6.53
N ALA A 769 -4.84 -6.03 -6.24
CA ALA A 769 -3.83 -5.32 -7.04
C ALA A 769 -3.59 -5.87 -8.48
N SER A 770 -4.44 -6.77 -8.96
CA SER A 770 -4.44 -7.34 -10.31
C SER A 770 -5.75 -7.13 -11.08
N SER A 771 -6.77 -6.48 -10.51
CA SER A 771 -8.08 -6.27 -11.16
C SER A 771 -8.14 -5.00 -12.02
N GLY A 772 -7.43 -3.94 -11.62
CA GLY A 772 -7.42 -2.65 -12.31
C GLY A 772 -8.70 -1.82 -12.19
N GLN A 773 -9.75 -2.31 -11.51
CA GLN A 773 -10.94 -1.51 -11.22
C GLN A 773 -10.82 -0.87 -9.84
N ARG A 774 -10.80 0.48 -9.83
CA ARG A 774 -10.78 1.33 -8.63
C ARG A 774 -12.09 2.12 -8.44
N GLU A 775 -13.02 1.99 -9.41
CA GLU A 775 -14.34 2.63 -9.50
C GLU A 775 -15.45 1.72 -8.93
N LEU A 776 -16.57 2.31 -8.48
CA LEU A 776 -17.72 1.61 -7.90
C LEU A 776 -18.77 1.20 -8.95
N GLU A 777 -18.76 -0.06 -9.45
CA GLU A 777 -19.76 -0.56 -10.42
C GLU A 777 -20.68 -1.66 -9.84
N GLY A 778 -21.96 -1.33 -9.58
CA GLY A 778 -22.88 -2.24 -8.90
C GLY A 778 -24.36 -1.88 -8.89
N SER A 779 -25.18 -2.81 -8.39
CA SER A 779 -26.64 -2.69 -8.22
C SER A 779 -27.02 -2.90 -6.76
N TYR A 780 -27.75 -1.94 -6.20
CA TYR A 780 -28.12 -1.87 -4.79
C TYR A 780 -29.64 -1.86 -4.65
N VAL A 781 -30.24 -2.98 -4.25
CA VAL A 781 -31.69 -3.15 -4.09
C VAL A 781 -32.04 -3.02 -2.61
N VAL A 782 -32.96 -2.12 -2.26
CA VAL A 782 -33.39 -1.93 -0.88
C VAL A 782 -34.91 -1.89 -0.78
N ARG A 783 -35.45 -2.69 0.15
CA ARG A 783 -36.88 -2.95 0.27
C ARG A 783 -37.29 -3.07 1.74
N GLU A 784 -38.18 -2.19 2.20
CA GLU A 784 -38.83 -2.38 3.49
C GLU A 784 -39.97 -3.42 3.36
N VAL A 785 -39.93 -4.44 4.22
CA VAL A 785 -40.82 -5.61 4.18
C VAL A 785 -41.50 -5.78 5.53
N GLU A 786 -42.84 -5.83 5.57
CA GLU A 786 -43.57 -6.18 6.79
C GLU A 786 -43.74 -7.72 6.87
N PRO A 787 -43.16 -8.43 7.86
CA PRO A 787 -43.09 -9.89 7.88
C PRO A 787 -44.45 -10.59 8.01
N GLY A 788 -44.69 -11.57 7.13
CA GLY A 788 -45.76 -12.56 7.29
C GLY A 788 -45.45 -13.64 8.33
N PRO A 789 -46.42 -14.52 8.65
CA PRO A 789 -46.19 -15.68 9.52
C PRO A 789 -45.14 -16.62 8.92
N GLY A 790 -44.04 -16.83 9.65
CA GLY A 790 -42.88 -17.62 9.17
C GLY A 790 -41.82 -16.85 8.40
N ASP A 791 -41.98 -15.55 8.13
CA ASP A 791 -40.95 -14.72 7.47
C ASP A 791 -39.76 -14.38 8.41
N THR A 792 -39.92 -14.42 9.75
CA THR A 792 -38.87 -14.09 10.74
C THR A 792 -39.00 -14.92 12.02
N CYS A 793 -37.96 -14.92 12.88
CA CYS A 793 -38.04 -15.47 14.24
C CYS A 793 -39.14 -14.80 15.10
N ALA A 794 -39.43 -13.51 14.89
CA ALA A 794 -40.51 -12.80 15.57
C ALA A 794 -41.90 -13.30 15.14
N THR A 795 -42.08 -13.63 13.86
CA THR A 795 -43.33 -14.15 13.28
C THR A 795 -43.36 -15.68 13.12
N GLY A 796 -42.40 -16.39 13.71
CA GLY A 796 -42.14 -17.81 13.46
C GLY A 796 -43.31 -18.74 13.83
N ILE A 797 -43.52 -19.76 12.99
CA ILE A 797 -44.62 -20.73 13.11
C ILE A 797 -44.44 -21.56 14.41
N PRO A 798 -45.41 -21.55 15.35
CA PRO A 798 -45.26 -22.26 16.62
C PRO A 798 -45.21 -23.80 16.48
N LEU A 799 -44.13 -24.42 16.95
CA LEU A 799 -44.01 -25.87 17.10
C LEU A 799 -44.52 -26.33 18.47
N VAL A 800 -45.09 -27.54 18.52
CA VAL A 800 -45.57 -28.19 19.74
C VAL A 800 -45.04 -29.62 19.80
N VAL A 801 -44.67 -30.08 20.99
CA VAL A 801 -44.05 -31.41 21.18
C VAL A 801 -44.99 -32.53 20.70
N GLY A 802 -44.48 -33.41 19.83
CA GLY A 802 -45.24 -34.55 19.29
C GLY A 802 -46.30 -34.17 18.24
N ALA A 803 -46.19 -33.00 17.63
CA ALA A 803 -47.10 -32.50 16.60
C ALA A 803 -46.30 -32.04 15.35
N PRO A 804 -45.94 -32.96 14.43
CA PRO A 804 -45.20 -32.62 13.23
C PRO A 804 -45.98 -31.65 12.33
N LEU A 805 -45.29 -30.64 11.81
CA LEU A 805 -45.79 -29.73 10.77
C LEU A 805 -45.13 -30.07 9.43
N ALA A 806 -45.77 -29.68 8.33
CA ALA A 806 -45.14 -29.72 7.01
C ALA A 806 -44.12 -28.57 6.86
N VAL A 807 -43.02 -28.86 6.18
CA VAL A 807 -42.12 -27.85 5.61
C VAL A 807 -42.62 -27.57 4.19
N PRO A 808 -42.91 -26.31 3.82
CA PRO A 808 -43.43 -26.02 2.48
C PRO A 808 -42.30 -26.05 1.44
N ALA A 809 -42.56 -26.62 0.26
CA ALA A 809 -41.55 -26.78 -0.80
C ALA A 809 -41.25 -25.50 -1.61
N THR A 810 -41.95 -24.40 -1.32
CA THR A 810 -41.61 -23.02 -1.71
C THR A 810 -41.88 -22.11 -0.51
N GLY A 811 -40.97 -21.20 -0.22
CA GLY A 811 -40.85 -20.64 1.12
C GLY A 811 -41.62 -19.36 1.44
N ALA A 812 -41.51 -19.00 2.72
CA ALA A 812 -41.70 -17.64 3.23
C ALA A 812 -40.57 -16.71 2.71
N GLN A 813 -40.62 -15.41 2.99
CA GLN A 813 -39.57 -14.50 2.50
C GLN A 813 -38.20 -14.83 3.11
N ARG A 814 -37.15 -14.72 2.28
CA ARG A 814 -35.76 -14.98 2.65
C ARG A 814 -35.23 -13.82 3.50
N LEU A 815 -35.59 -13.78 4.78
CA LEU A 815 -35.19 -12.75 5.74
C LEU A 815 -34.48 -13.37 6.97
N GLY A 816 -33.60 -12.59 7.61
CA GLY A 816 -32.86 -13.01 8.80
C GLY A 816 -31.79 -14.08 8.53
N GLN A 817 -31.25 -14.14 7.31
CA GLN A 817 -30.46 -15.25 6.79
C GLN A 817 -29.38 -15.80 7.78
N PRO A 818 -29.43 -17.11 8.12
CA PRO A 818 -28.40 -17.78 8.93
C PRO A 818 -27.04 -17.92 8.24
N SER A 819 -25.98 -18.12 9.03
CA SER A 819 -24.58 -18.12 8.55
C SER A 819 -24.25 -19.19 7.50
N CYS A 820 -24.71 -20.44 7.71
CA CYS A 820 -24.46 -21.58 6.83
C CYS A 820 -25.42 -21.68 5.64
N PHE A 821 -26.41 -20.79 5.54
CA PHE A 821 -27.27 -20.71 4.36
C PHE A 821 -26.49 -19.86 3.36
N ASP A 822 -26.11 -20.38 2.19
CA ASP A 822 -25.24 -19.66 1.24
C ASP A 822 -25.77 -18.23 0.97
N GLY A 823 -24.93 -17.23 1.22
CA GLY A 823 -25.17 -15.81 0.97
C GLY A 823 -25.56 -15.51 -0.47
N GLN A 824 -25.09 -16.35 -1.41
CA GLN A 824 -24.98 -15.99 -2.81
C GLN A 824 -26.10 -16.60 -3.64
N LEU A 825 -27.04 -15.75 -4.08
CA LEU A 825 -28.10 -16.13 -5.02
C LEU A 825 -27.48 -16.30 -6.43
N THR A 826 -26.92 -17.49 -6.71
CA THR A 826 -26.17 -17.76 -7.95
C THR A 826 -27.06 -17.62 -9.20
N GLN A 827 -26.81 -16.58 -10.01
CA GLN A 827 -27.46 -16.43 -11.33
C GLN A 827 -27.13 -17.61 -12.26
N GLU A 828 -25.92 -18.17 -12.15
CA GLU A 828 -25.33 -19.13 -13.08
C GLU A 828 -26.12 -20.46 -13.19
N LYS A 829 -26.73 -20.93 -12.09
CA LYS A 829 -27.46 -22.21 -12.03
C LYS A 829 -28.75 -22.21 -12.89
N ALA A 830 -29.29 -21.04 -13.21
CA ALA A 830 -30.47 -20.88 -14.07
C ALA A 830 -30.13 -20.99 -15.58
N VAL A 831 -28.94 -20.54 -15.98
CA VAL A 831 -28.58 -20.39 -17.41
C VAL A 831 -28.28 -21.73 -18.08
N ILE A 832 -27.66 -22.67 -17.36
CA ILE A 832 -27.20 -23.95 -17.93
C ILE A 832 -28.34 -25.00 -18.01
N SER A 833 -29.33 -24.91 -17.12
CA SER A 833 -30.39 -25.91 -16.97
C SER A 833 -31.65 -25.62 -17.80
N GLY A 834 -31.93 -24.35 -18.10
CA GLY A 834 -33.22 -23.94 -18.67
C GLY A 834 -34.41 -24.11 -17.72
N VAL A 835 -34.13 -24.31 -16.42
CA VAL A 835 -35.10 -24.40 -15.34
C VAL A 835 -34.88 -23.21 -14.42
N SER A 836 -35.88 -22.34 -14.31
CA SER A 836 -35.92 -21.38 -13.21
C SER A 836 -36.04 -22.14 -11.89
N GLY A 837 -35.03 -22.01 -11.03
CA GLY A 837 -35.02 -22.65 -9.72
C GLY A 837 -36.23 -22.22 -8.87
N PRO A 838 -36.85 -23.13 -8.12
CA PRO A 838 -37.97 -22.80 -7.25
C PRO A 838 -37.55 -21.84 -6.11
N ASP A 839 -38.55 -21.29 -5.42
CA ASP A 839 -38.31 -20.25 -4.40
C ASP A 839 -37.81 -20.82 -3.06
N ASP A 840 -36.48 -20.93 -2.96
CA ASP A 840 -35.69 -21.21 -1.74
C ASP A 840 -35.80 -20.08 -0.70
N GLY A 841 -37.02 -19.88 -0.19
CA GLY A 841 -37.30 -19.03 0.96
C GLY A 841 -36.76 -19.61 2.27
N ILE A 842 -36.94 -18.87 3.35
CA ILE A 842 -36.60 -19.32 4.70
C ILE A 842 -37.88 -19.33 5.53
N THR A 843 -38.32 -20.51 5.97
CA THR A 843 -39.47 -20.61 6.88
C THR A 843 -38.98 -20.68 8.31
N TRP A 844 -39.35 -19.67 9.08
CA TRP A 844 -39.08 -19.59 10.50
C TRP A 844 -40.14 -20.30 11.33
N TYR A 845 -39.68 -21.13 12.26
CA TYR A 845 -40.47 -21.78 13.29
C TYR A 845 -40.02 -21.31 14.67
N ARG A 846 -40.88 -21.43 15.69
CA ARG A 846 -40.60 -20.98 17.07
C ARG A 846 -41.10 -22.00 18.09
N PHE A 847 -40.34 -22.23 19.17
CA PHE A 847 -40.74 -23.16 20.23
C PHE A 847 -40.24 -22.76 21.62
N THR A 848 -40.90 -23.26 22.67
CA THR A 848 -40.40 -23.19 24.05
C THR A 848 -39.80 -24.54 24.44
N ALA A 849 -38.55 -24.56 24.92
CA ALA A 849 -37.92 -25.78 25.41
C ALA A 849 -38.64 -26.32 26.65
N SER A 850 -38.83 -27.64 26.72
CA SER A 850 -39.78 -28.26 27.67
C SER A 850 -39.23 -29.44 28.50
N GLY A 851 -38.05 -29.94 28.15
CA GLY A 851 -37.39 -31.07 28.80
C GLY A 851 -35.96 -30.75 29.23
N ALA A 852 -35.23 -31.77 29.71
CA ALA A 852 -33.79 -31.68 29.96
C ALA A 852 -33.01 -31.54 28.63
N ILE A 853 -33.53 -32.16 27.57
CA ILE A 853 -33.16 -31.91 26.18
C ILE A 853 -34.45 -31.60 25.41
N THR A 854 -34.42 -30.66 24.48
CA THR A 854 -35.47 -30.46 23.47
C THR A 854 -34.81 -30.46 22.10
N GLY A 855 -35.34 -31.25 21.16
CA GLY A 855 -34.78 -31.41 19.82
C GLY A 855 -35.81 -31.08 18.75
N VAL A 856 -35.32 -30.75 17.57
CA VAL A 856 -36.09 -30.49 16.36
C VAL A 856 -35.62 -31.50 15.33
N ARG A 857 -36.50 -32.44 14.95
CA ARG A 857 -36.20 -33.47 13.96
C ARG A 857 -36.92 -33.16 12.67
N PHE A 858 -36.30 -33.57 11.55
CA PHE A 858 -36.80 -33.33 10.21
C PHE A 858 -37.05 -34.65 9.50
N GLY A 859 -38.18 -34.77 8.81
CA GLY A 859 -38.47 -35.91 7.94
C GLY A 859 -38.13 -35.56 6.50
N SER A 860 -37.29 -36.37 5.85
CA SER A 860 -36.78 -36.12 4.50
C SER A 860 -36.98 -37.31 3.53
N ILE A 861 -36.86 -37.02 2.23
CA ILE A 861 -36.92 -38.03 1.18
C ILE A 861 -35.51 -38.61 0.95
N ALA A 862 -35.21 -39.72 1.63
CA ALA A 862 -33.93 -40.42 1.48
C ALA A 862 -33.63 -40.79 0.01
N GLY A 863 -32.44 -40.38 -0.47
CA GLY A 863 -31.99 -40.61 -1.85
C GLY A 863 -32.42 -39.54 -2.86
N SER A 864 -33.00 -38.41 -2.43
CA SER A 864 -33.24 -37.25 -3.30
C SER A 864 -31.92 -36.53 -3.63
N SER A 865 -31.36 -36.77 -4.82
CA SER A 865 -30.24 -36.00 -5.38
C SER A 865 -30.73 -34.69 -6.01
N SER A 866 -31.49 -33.90 -5.25
CA SER A 866 -31.91 -32.55 -5.64
C SER A 866 -30.73 -31.59 -5.52
N ASP A 867 -30.45 -30.79 -6.55
CA ASP A 867 -29.28 -29.87 -6.63
C ASP A 867 -29.34 -28.65 -5.66
N LEU A 868 -30.05 -28.79 -4.54
CA LEU A 868 -30.27 -27.77 -3.52
C LEU A 868 -30.22 -28.46 -2.15
N ASP A 869 -29.11 -28.27 -1.45
CA ASP A 869 -28.84 -28.97 -0.19
C ASP A 869 -29.61 -28.33 0.97
N PRO A 870 -30.31 -29.13 1.79
CA PRO A 870 -31.22 -28.61 2.79
C PRO A 870 -30.45 -28.07 4.01
N SER A 871 -30.68 -26.81 4.35
CA SER A 871 -30.02 -26.15 5.48
C SER A 871 -31.01 -25.76 6.58
N VAL A 872 -30.60 -25.89 7.85
CA VAL A 872 -31.40 -25.54 9.03
C VAL A 872 -30.54 -24.86 10.09
N ALA A 873 -31.08 -23.89 10.82
CA ALA A 873 -30.34 -23.16 11.85
C ALA A 873 -31.19 -22.88 13.10
N LEU A 874 -30.55 -22.82 14.25
CA LEU A 874 -31.17 -22.59 15.55
C LEU A 874 -30.72 -21.25 16.15
N PHE A 875 -31.67 -20.48 16.67
CA PHE A 875 -31.44 -19.18 17.31
C PHE A 875 -32.09 -19.12 18.69
N ASP A 876 -31.49 -18.42 19.65
CA ASP A 876 -32.19 -18.01 20.87
C ASP A 876 -33.16 -16.85 20.54
N ALA A 877 -34.44 -17.03 20.84
CA ALA A 877 -35.49 -16.12 20.38
C ALA A 877 -35.54 -14.75 21.11
N THR A 878 -34.65 -14.51 22.07
CA THR A 878 -34.57 -13.25 22.85
C THR A 878 -33.35 -12.42 22.47
N SER A 879 -32.20 -13.07 22.36
CA SER A 879 -30.93 -12.45 21.96
C SER A 879 -30.73 -12.40 20.45
N ARG A 880 -31.45 -13.24 19.69
CA ARG A 880 -31.28 -13.44 18.24
C ARG A 880 -29.88 -13.92 17.84
N THR A 881 -29.12 -14.47 18.79
CA THR A 881 -27.83 -15.13 18.55
C THR A 881 -28.08 -16.51 17.92
N GLU A 882 -27.38 -16.80 16.82
CA GLU A 882 -27.30 -18.14 16.23
C GLU A 882 -26.57 -19.08 17.20
N LEU A 883 -27.10 -20.29 17.38
CA LEU A 883 -26.60 -21.27 18.35
C LEU A 883 -25.96 -22.49 17.69
N THR A 884 -26.39 -22.79 16.47
CA THR A 884 -25.87 -23.84 15.59
C THR A 884 -26.55 -23.69 14.22
N CYS A 885 -25.78 -23.89 13.16
CA CYS A 885 -26.25 -23.91 11.78
C CYS A 885 -25.77 -25.22 11.15
N ALA A 886 -26.64 -25.91 10.41
CA ALA A 886 -26.37 -27.20 9.80
C ALA A 886 -26.84 -27.21 8.35
N ALA A 887 -25.88 -27.23 7.43
CA ALA A 887 -26.10 -27.56 6.02
C ALA A 887 -26.06 -29.09 5.81
N ASP A 888 -26.45 -29.52 4.61
CA ASP A 888 -26.29 -30.84 3.99
C ASP A 888 -26.86 -32.09 4.70
N GLU A 889 -26.79 -32.21 6.02
CA GLU A 889 -27.32 -33.31 6.86
C GLU A 889 -28.31 -32.85 7.98
N PRO A 890 -29.33 -32.01 7.70
CA PRO A 890 -30.28 -31.51 8.70
C PRO A 890 -31.15 -32.60 9.32
N GLU A 891 -31.25 -33.80 8.73
CA GLU A 891 -31.91 -34.97 9.30
C GLU A 891 -31.40 -35.32 10.72
N ASN A 892 -30.14 -35.00 11.03
CA ASN A 892 -29.56 -35.12 12.35
C ASN A 892 -30.33 -34.31 13.42
N GLY A 893 -30.85 -33.15 13.04
CA GLY A 893 -31.79 -32.34 13.83
C GLY A 893 -31.17 -31.52 14.96
N LEU A 894 -31.61 -30.26 15.03
CA LEU A 894 -31.12 -29.24 15.97
C LEU A 894 -31.53 -29.57 17.41
N THR A 895 -30.67 -29.31 18.39
CA THR A 895 -30.87 -29.80 19.77
C THR A 895 -30.44 -28.77 20.82
N VAL A 896 -31.25 -28.56 21.86
CA VAL A 896 -30.92 -27.73 23.03
C VAL A 896 -30.88 -28.54 24.32
N PHE A 897 -29.82 -28.36 25.09
CA PHE A 897 -29.61 -28.97 26.41
C PHE A 897 -29.91 -27.95 27.53
N GLY A 898 -30.47 -28.41 28.65
CA GLY A 898 -30.43 -27.71 29.94
C GLY A 898 -31.24 -26.40 30.07
N ASN A 899 -32.10 -26.04 29.11
CA ASN A 899 -32.70 -24.70 29.00
C ASN A 899 -34.25 -24.67 29.00
N ALA A 900 -34.91 -25.55 29.78
CA ALA A 900 -36.37 -25.59 29.87
C ALA A 900 -36.99 -24.22 30.24
N GLY A 901 -37.99 -23.79 29.48
CA GLY A 901 -38.67 -22.50 29.65
C GLY A 901 -38.14 -21.34 28.80
N ARG A 902 -37.00 -21.49 28.11
CA ARG A 902 -36.54 -20.52 27.09
C ARG A 902 -37.23 -20.76 25.74
N GLU A 903 -37.36 -19.69 24.96
CA GLU A 903 -37.83 -19.75 23.58
C GLU A 903 -36.67 -19.74 22.58
N TYR A 904 -36.86 -20.52 21.51
CA TYR A 904 -35.91 -20.69 20.41
C TYR A 904 -36.64 -20.54 19.08
N CYS A 905 -35.89 -20.10 18.07
CA CYS A 905 -36.32 -20.03 16.68
C CYS A 905 -35.53 -21.02 15.83
N VAL A 906 -36.17 -21.54 14.79
CA VAL A 906 -35.55 -22.43 13.80
C VAL A 906 -35.77 -21.82 12.44
N ALA A 907 -34.69 -21.50 11.73
CA ALA A 907 -34.73 -21.21 10.30
C ALA A 907 -34.63 -22.54 9.52
N VAL A 908 -35.44 -22.68 8.48
CA VAL A 908 -35.42 -23.83 7.56
C VAL A 908 -35.37 -23.32 6.14
N LEU A 909 -34.33 -23.71 5.38
CA LEU A 909 -34.27 -23.45 3.95
C LEU A 909 -35.31 -24.32 3.23
N ASN A 910 -36.20 -23.68 2.47
CA ASN A 910 -37.35 -24.33 1.84
C ASN A 910 -36.95 -25.14 0.60
N THR A 911 -36.43 -26.35 0.81
CA THR A 911 -36.05 -27.29 -0.26
C THR A 911 -37.04 -28.46 -0.41
N PRO A 912 -37.13 -29.11 -1.59
CA PRO A 912 -37.94 -30.31 -1.78
C PRO A 912 -37.50 -31.55 -0.98
N ARG A 913 -36.31 -31.55 -0.35
CA ARG A 913 -35.79 -32.70 0.42
C ARG A 913 -36.44 -32.79 1.82
N LEU A 914 -36.85 -31.69 2.43
CA LEU A 914 -37.49 -31.67 3.75
C LEU A 914 -39.02 -31.62 3.63
N GLU A 915 -39.71 -32.68 4.07
CA GLU A 915 -41.18 -32.73 4.06
C GLU A 915 -41.80 -32.24 5.38
N THR A 916 -41.15 -32.50 6.52
CA THR A 916 -41.74 -32.28 7.85
C THR A 916 -40.72 -31.84 8.89
N ILE A 917 -41.22 -31.13 9.91
CA ILE A 917 -40.49 -30.67 11.09
C ILE A 917 -41.29 -31.05 12.36
N GLU A 918 -40.63 -31.70 13.32
CA GLU A 918 -41.23 -32.14 14.58
C GLU A 918 -40.39 -31.69 15.79
N LEU A 919 -41.07 -31.19 16.83
CA LEU A 919 -40.46 -30.92 18.12
C LEU A 919 -40.51 -32.16 19.02
N VAL A 920 -39.35 -32.65 19.44
CA VAL A 920 -39.19 -33.77 20.38
C VAL A 920 -38.64 -33.26 21.71
N SER A 921 -38.94 -33.95 22.82
CA SER A 921 -38.52 -33.51 24.16
C SER A 921 -38.20 -34.70 25.04
N PHE A 922 -37.01 -34.69 25.65
CA PHE A 922 -36.54 -35.72 26.55
C PHE A 922 -36.59 -35.17 27.99
N PRO A 923 -37.37 -35.75 28.91
CA PRO A 923 -37.65 -35.16 30.22
C PRO A 923 -36.46 -35.23 31.19
N THR A 924 -35.48 -36.08 30.93
CA THR A 924 -34.34 -36.39 31.82
C THR A 924 -33.06 -36.61 31.02
N TYR A 925 -31.96 -36.08 31.52
CA TYR A 925 -30.60 -36.35 31.02
C TYR A 925 -29.64 -36.21 32.22
N ASP A 926 -28.82 -37.23 32.50
CA ASP A 926 -27.84 -37.24 33.59
C ASP A 926 -26.38 -37.45 33.11
N GLY A 927 -26.15 -37.20 31.82
CA GLY A 927 -24.83 -37.20 31.18
C GLY A 927 -24.05 -35.89 31.33
N VAL A 928 -22.99 -35.75 30.55
CA VAL A 928 -22.17 -34.54 30.41
C VAL A 928 -23.00 -33.37 29.85
N GLY A 929 -23.01 -32.22 30.54
CA GLY A 929 -23.67 -31.00 30.07
C GLY A 929 -22.84 -30.23 29.04
N SER A 930 -23.49 -29.24 28.40
CA SER A 930 -22.91 -28.44 27.32
C SER A 930 -22.12 -27.21 27.80
N THR A 931 -21.79 -27.10 29.10
CA THR A 931 -21.12 -25.90 29.63
C THR A 931 -19.63 -25.91 29.31
N VAL A 932 -19.22 -25.20 28.26
CA VAL A 932 -17.79 -25.00 27.92
C VAL A 932 -17.08 -24.26 29.06
N THR A 933 -15.94 -24.77 29.50
CA THR A 933 -14.97 -24.08 30.35
C THR A 933 -13.57 -24.19 29.74
N ASP A 934 -12.96 -23.06 29.41
CA ASP A 934 -11.55 -23.02 28.99
C ASP A 934 -10.62 -23.41 30.16
N LEU A 935 -9.68 -24.34 29.93
CA LEU A 935 -8.70 -24.72 30.94
C LEU A 935 -7.54 -23.71 31.12
N ASN A 936 -7.43 -22.70 30.27
CA ASN A 936 -6.39 -21.66 30.31
C ASN A 936 -4.98 -22.29 30.33
N VAL A 937 -4.73 -23.19 29.38
CA VAL A 937 -3.49 -23.97 29.25
C VAL A 937 -2.52 -23.23 28.35
N SER A 938 -1.34 -22.86 28.86
CA SER A 938 -0.31 -22.26 27.98
C SER A 938 0.32 -23.36 27.10
N ARG A 939 0.52 -23.07 25.81
CA ARG A 939 1.19 -23.96 24.84
C ARG A 939 2.56 -24.44 25.34
N PRO A 940 3.03 -25.64 24.97
CA PRO A 940 4.39 -26.06 25.31
C PRO A 940 5.41 -25.21 24.52
N PHE A 941 6.65 -25.16 25.00
CA PHE A 941 7.78 -24.71 24.18
C PHE A 941 8.38 -25.89 23.41
N ASN A 942 8.88 -25.65 22.20
CA ASN A 942 9.71 -26.60 21.47
C ASN A 942 11.17 -26.57 21.97
N ASP A 943 12.01 -27.44 21.41
CA ASP A 943 13.43 -27.57 21.76
C ASP A 943 14.27 -26.30 21.48
N SER A 944 13.73 -25.32 20.74
CA SER A 944 14.34 -23.99 20.50
C SER A 944 13.76 -22.87 21.37
N GLY A 945 12.80 -23.15 22.25
CA GLY A 945 12.19 -22.16 23.15
C GLY A 945 11.04 -21.34 22.55
N THR A 946 10.54 -21.70 21.37
CA THR A 946 9.36 -21.09 20.72
C THR A 946 8.09 -21.82 21.12
N GLU A 947 6.94 -21.13 21.26
CA GLU A 947 5.68 -21.83 21.52
C GLU A 947 5.30 -22.74 20.33
N VAL A 948 4.78 -23.94 20.64
CA VAL A 948 4.25 -24.85 19.62
C VAL A 948 2.80 -24.48 19.33
N SER A 949 2.52 -24.00 18.13
CA SER A 949 1.15 -23.92 17.60
C SER A 949 0.57 -25.33 17.51
N ILE A 950 -0.59 -25.55 18.12
CA ILE A 950 -1.26 -26.84 18.12
C ILE A 950 -2.28 -26.82 16.98
N THR A 951 -1.90 -27.41 15.84
CA THR A 951 -2.71 -27.41 14.60
C THR A 951 -3.03 -28.82 14.10
N SER A 952 -2.71 -29.85 14.88
CA SER A 952 -3.12 -31.23 14.64
C SER A 952 -3.04 -32.07 15.92
N ASP A 953 -4.16 -32.69 16.26
CA ASP A 953 -4.40 -33.59 17.37
C ASP A 953 -4.86 -34.97 16.84
N GLN A 954 -4.98 -35.99 17.70
CA GLN A 954 -5.40 -37.35 17.31
C GLN A 954 -6.34 -38.00 18.33
N TRP A 955 -6.01 -37.93 19.62
CA TRP A 955 -6.81 -38.46 20.73
C TRP A 955 -6.44 -37.73 22.04
N LEU A 956 -7.32 -37.81 23.05
CA LEU A 956 -7.10 -37.22 24.38
C LEU A 956 -7.47 -38.24 25.48
N GLY A 957 -6.47 -38.79 26.16
CA GLY A 957 -6.66 -39.69 27.30
C GLY A 957 -6.77 -38.93 28.63
N VAL A 958 -7.88 -39.10 29.35
CA VAL A 958 -8.16 -38.41 30.63
C VAL A 958 -7.89 -39.32 31.83
N THR A 959 -6.91 -38.98 32.66
CA THR A 959 -6.69 -39.65 33.96
C THR A 959 -7.42 -38.88 35.08
N PRO A 960 -7.48 -39.40 36.32
CA PRO A 960 -8.03 -38.66 37.45
C PRO A 960 -7.39 -37.28 37.69
N THR A 961 -6.10 -37.09 37.40
CA THR A 961 -5.35 -35.84 37.65
C THR A 961 -4.79 -35.12 36.42
N THR A 962 -4.59 -35.81 35.30
CA THR A 962 -3.79 -35.33 34.15
C THR A 962 -4.48 -35.65 32.82
N LEU A 963 -4.40 -34.75 31.83
CA LEU A 963 -4.78 -35.03 30.45
C LEU A 963 -3.52 -35.37 29.63
N TYR A 964 -3.64 -36.33 28.71
CA TYR A 964 -2.58 -36.71 27.78
C TYR A 964 -3.15 -36.65 26.35
N MET A 965 -2.52 -35.92 25.43
CA MET A 965 -3.04 -35.69 24.09
C MET A 965 -1.94 -35.83 23.04
N GLN A 966 -2.13 -36.68 22.03
CA GLN A 966 -1.15 -36.84 20.95
C GLN A 966 -1.19 -35.63 20.01
N LEU A 967 -0.02 -35.04 19.74
CA LEU A 967 0.14 -34.02 18.70
C LEU A 967 0.72 -34.66 17.45
N GLY A 968 0.02 -34.50 16.32
CA GLY A 968 0.41 -35.02 15.01
C GLY A 968 0.80 -36.51 14.97
N THR A 969 1.59 -36.89 13.97
CA THR A 969 2.17 -38.24 13.80
C THR A 969 3.63 -38.22 13.33
N SER A 970 4.18 -37.06 12.94
CA SER A 970 5.59 -36.88 12.58
C SER A 970 5.99 -35.39 12.60
N GLY A 971 7.30 -35.11 12.56
CA GLY A 971 7.84 -33.74 12.48
C GLY A 971 8.11 -33.06 13.83
N THR A 972 8.54 -31.80 13.79
CA THR A 972 9.06 -31.04 14.95
C THR A 972 8.00 -30.60 15.96
N SER A 973 6.72 -30.90 15.72
CA SER A 973 5.62 -30.71 16.67
C SER A 973 5.06 -32.02 17.23
N ALA A 974 5.52 -33.18 16.75
CA ALA A 974 5.02 -34.48 17.19
C ALA A 974 5.43 -34.80 18.64
N GLY A 975 4.61 -35.59 19.34
CA GLY A 975 4.88 -36.05 20.70
C GLY A 975 3.62 -36.21 21.53
N LEU A 976 3.78 -36.52 22.82
CA LEU A 976 2.67 -36.59 23.76
C LEU A 976 2.59 -35.31 24.59
N LEU A 977 1.54 -34.53 24.40
CA LEU A 977 1.24 -33.38 25.25
C LEU A 977 0.67 -33.86 26.59
N ARG A 978 1.17 -33.29 27.69
CA ARG A 978 0.70 -33.52 29.05
C ARG A 978 0.21 -32.21 29.65
N VAL A 979 -0.99 -32.26 30.23
CA VAL A 979 -1.69 -31.07 30.75
C VAL A 979 -2.26 -31.35 32.15
N SER A 980 -2.13 -30.40 33.06
CA SER A 980 -2.81 -30.50 34.36
C SER A 980 -4.31 -30.33 34.18
N LYS A 981 -5.10 -31.29 34.68
CA LYS A 981 -6.56 -31.24 34.67
C LYS A 981 -7.15 -30.09 35.51
N ALA A 982 -6.33 -29.46 36.35
CA ALA A 982 -6.68 -28.24 37.08
C ALA A 982 -6.65 -26.97 36.21
N GLY A 983 -6.07 -27.03 35.00
CA GLY A 983 -5.88 -25.87 34.12
C GLY A 983 -4.78 -24.91 34.60
N GLY A 984 -4.78 -23.69 34.06
CA GLY A 984 -3.98 -22.55 34.54
C GLY A 984 -2.46 -22.78 34.56
N THR A 985 -1.96 -23.70 33.74
CA THR A 985 -0.56 -24.16 33.76
C THR A 985 -0.07 -24.42 32.34
N ARG A 986 1.25 -24.30 32.11
CA ARG A 986 1.86 -24.59 30.82
C ARG A 986 1.93 -26.09 30.59
N ALA A 987 1.57 -26.53 29.39
CA ALA A 987 1.65 -27.92 28.97
C ALA A 987 3.10 -28.38 28.78
N GLU A 988 3.34 -29.67 28.99
CA GLU A 988 4.63 -30.35 28.83
C GLU A 988 4.56 -31.24 27.57
N LEU A 989 5.52 -31.12 26.64
CA LEU A 989 5.57 -31.94 25.42
C LEU A 989 6.64 -33.02 25.56
N LEU A 990 6.22 -34.29 25.52
CA LEU A 990 7.05 -35.44 25.89
C LEU A 990 7.53 -36.22 24.67
N ARG A 991 8.85 -36.50 24.63
CA ARG A 991 9.62 -36.99 23.46
C ARG A 991 10.63 -38.11 23.77
N ASP A 992 10.40 -38.86 24.84
CA ASP A 992 11.33 -39.92 25.30
C ASP A 992 11.19 -41.23 24.50
N GLY A 993 11.11 -41.14 23.16
CA GLY A 993 10.93 -42.29 22.26
C GLY A 993 9.51 -42.86 22.27
N ILE A 994 8.53 -42.11 22.77
CA ILE A 994 7.11 -42.47 22.69
C ILE A 994 6.59 -42.37 21.26
N GLU A 995 7.20 -41.49 20.45
CA GLU A 995 6.81 -41.17 19.08
C GLU A 995 6.85 -42.38 18.13
N SER A 996 7.62 -43.43 18.45
CA SER A 996 7.64 -44.67 17.66
C SER A 996 6.45 -45.61 17.90
N VAL A 997 5.52 -45.26 18.80
CA VAL A 997 4.28 -46.02 19.07
C VAL A 997 3.01 -45.16 19.05
N LEU A 998 3.11 -43.90 18.59
CA LEU A 998 1.98 -42.98 18.46
C LEU A 998 1.17 -43.31 17.20
N GLY A 999 0.11 -44.10 17.39
CA GLY A 999 -0.81 -44.51 16.33
C GLY A 999 -1.78 -43.41 15.85
N TYR A 1000 -2.81 -43.80 15.08
CA TYR A 1000 -3.93 -42.94 14.68
C TYR A 1000 -5.13 -43.01 15.64
N GLY A 1001 -5.00 -43.59 16.84
CA GLY A 1001 -6.13 -43.72 17.74
C GLY A 1001 -5.81 -44.23 19.14
N GLY A 1002 -6.86 -44.58 19.88
CA GLY A 1002 -7.11 -43.99 21.19
C GLY A 1002 -6.23 -44.44 22.37
N ALA A 1003 -6.34 -43.63 23.44
CA ALA A 1003 -5.51 -43.70 24.62
C ALA A 1003 -6.33 -43.90 25.90
N ILE A 1004 -6.77 -45.14 26.16
CA ILE A 1004 -7.61 -45.43 27.31
C ILE A 1004 -6.83 -45.38 28.63
N THR A 1005 -7.47 -44.87 29.66
CA THR A 1005 -6.86 -44.69 30.99
C THR A 1005 -7.38 -45.73 31.99
N THR A 1006 -6.48 -46.19 32.87
CA THR A 1006 -6.80 -47.13 33.95
C THR A 1006 -6.30 -46.54 35.26
N GLY A 1007 -7.03 -45.54 35.76
CA GLY A 1007 -6.54 -44.64 36.79
C GLY A 1007 -5.44 -43.75 36.22
N GLU A 1008 -4.25 -43.79 36.82
CA GLU A 1008 -3.09 -42.97 36.44
C GLU A 1008 -2.13 -43.69 35.46
N ASN A 1009 -2.63 -44.71 34.73
CA ASN A 1009 -1.91 -45.36 33.63
C ASN A 1009 -2.63 -45.07 32.31
N VAL A 1010 -1.87 -44.98 31.21
CA VAL A 1010 -2.40 -44.77 29.86
C VAL A 1010 -1.93 -45.92 28.96
N PHE A 1011 -2.88 -46.55 28.27
CA PHE A 1011 -2.64 -47.58 27.25
C PHE A 1011 -2.90 -47.00 25.86
N LEU A 1012 -1.98 -47.26 24.93
CA LEU A 1012 -2.04 -46.84 23.52
C LEU A 1012 -2.08 -48.07 22.61
N VAL A 1013 -2.50 -47.87 21.36
CA VAL A 1013 -2.30 -48.83 20.28
C VAL A 1013 -1.47 -48.27 19.13
N ASP A 1014 -0.62 -49.13 18.57
CA ASP A 1014 0.19 -48.91 17.38
C ASP A 1014 -0.50 -49.56 16.17
N ASN A 1015 -0.63 -48.83 15.06
CA ASN A 1015 -1.34 -49.24 13.85
C ASN A 1015 -0.54 -50.25 12.99
N ASN A 1016 0.31 -51.04 13.64
CA ASN A 1016 1.35 -51.84 13.04
C ASN A 1016 0.85 -53.21 12.57
N THR A 1017 1.00 -53.49 11.28
CA THR A 1017 0.50 -54.69 10.62
C THR A 1017 1.45 -55.90 10.72
N THR A 1018 2.61 -55.74 11.36
CA THR A 1018 3.62 -56.80 11.52
C THR A 1018 3.35 -57.69 12.74
N THR A 1019 4.31 -58.57 13.07
CA THR A 1019 4.31 -59.39 14.29
C THR A 1019 5.11 -58.71 15.42
N ALA A 1020 4.88 -57.41 15.63
CA ALA A 1020 5.35 -56.65 16.79
C ALA A 1020 4.26 -56.61 17.88
N SER A 1021 4.58 -56.01 19.03
CA SER A 1021 3.55 -55.55 19.98
C SER A 1021 2.75 -54.41 19.32
N ARG A 1022 1.43 -54.41 19.53
CA ARG A 1022 0.47 -53.40 19.04
C ARG A 1022 -0.23 -52.66 20.15
N THR A 1023 -0.17 -53.15 21.39
CA THR A 1023 -0.74 -52.50 22.57
C THR A 1023 0.40 -52.18 23.52
N TYR A 1024 0.52 -50.91 23.90
CA TYR A 1024 1.59 -50.42 24.76
C TYR A 1024 1.00 -49.74 25.98
N ARG A 1025 1.61 -49.93 27.16
CA ARG A 1025 1.41 -48.99 28.26
C ARG A 1025 2.43 -47.87 28.09
N ALA A 1026 1.97 -46.66 27.82
CA ALA A 1026 2.84 -45.50 27.63
C ALA A 1026 3.10 -44.72 28.93
N VAL A 1027 2.09 -44.63 29.80
CA VAL A 1027 2.18 -43.94 31.10
C VAL A 1027 1.83 -44.91 32.22
N ARG A 1028 2.57 -44.82 33.33
CA ARG A 1028 2.34 -45.59 34.56
C ARG A 1028 2.42 -44.66 35.78
N ALA A 1029 1.34 -44.59 36.54
CA ALA A 1029 1.22 -43.72 37.72
C ALA A 1029 1.71 -42.27 37.49
N GLY A 1030 1.39 -41.69 36.32
CA GLY A 1030 1.80 -40.35 35.94
C GLY A 1030 3.28 -40.17 35.53
N LEU A 1031 4.00 -41.25 35.23
CA LEU A 1031 5.32 -41.23 34.60
C LEU A 1031 5.27 -41.90 33.23
N VAL A 1032 5.97 -41.36 32.23
CA VAL A 1032 6.15 -42.05 30.94
C VAL A 1032 7.05 -43.28 31.18
N GLU A 1033 6.54 -44.47 30.86
CA GLU A 1033 7.21 -45.76 31.03
C GLU A 1033 6.75 -46.70 29.90
N LEU A 1034 7.24 -46.44 28.68
CA LEU A 1034 6.84 -47.20 27.48
C LEU A 1034 7.13 -48.69 27.65
N THR A 1035 6.07 -49.51 27.57
CA THR A 1035 6.11 -50.95 27.84
C THR A 1035 5.24 -51.70 26.83
N GLU A 1036 5.83 -52.64 26.08
CA GLU A 1036 5.08 -53.63 25.29
C GLU A 1036 4.07 -54.36 26.20
N TRP A 1037 2.79 -54.40 25.82
CA TRP A 1037 1.72 -54.97 26.65
C TRP A 1037 1.12 -56.24 26.07
N ASP A 1038 1.01 -56.34 24.74
CA ASP A 1038 0.57 -57.55 24.06
C ASP A 1038 1.76 -58.40 23.58
N ALA A 1039 1.73 -59.69 23.89
CA ALA A 1039 2.72 -60.62 23.35
C ALA A 1039 2.35 -60.95 21.88
N ALA A 1040 3.23 -60.58 20.94
CA ALA A 1040 3.04 -60.62 19.48
C ALA A 1040 2.62 -61.97 18.83
N GLY A 1041 2.44 -63.04 19.60
CA GLY A 1041 2.05 -64.37 19.14
C GLY A 1041 0.54 -64.63 19.24
N GLY A 1042 -0.23 -64.27 18.20
CA GLY A 1042 -1.61 -64.76 18.06
C GLY A 1042 -2.50 -64.02 17.05
N TYR A 1043 -2.28 -62.72 16.87
CA TYR A 1043 -3.15 -61.87 16.06
C TYR A 1043 -2.94 -62.05 14.54
N PRO A 1044 -3.96 -61.76 13.70
CA PRO A 1044 -3.78 -61.63 12.26
C PRO A 1044 -2.98 -60.37 11.90
N ASN A 1045 -2.49 -60.27 10.66
CA ASN A 1045 -1.72 -59.13 10.14
C ASN A 1045 -2.64 -57.94 9.78
N HIS A 1046 -3.35 -57.41 10.77
CA HIS A 1046 -4.19 -56.22 10.70
C HIS A 1046 -3.83 -55.28 11.86
N ALA A 1047 -3.90 -53.97 11.62
CA ALA A 1047 -3.67 -52.97 12.65
C ALA A 1047 -4.73 -53.04 13.76
N PHE A 1048 -4.41 -52.50 14.93
CA PHE A 1048 -5.42 -51.96 15.84
C PHE A 1048 -5.44 -50.44 15.68
N TYR A 1049 -6.62 -49.84 15.79
CA TYR A 1049 -6.78 -48.38 15.74
C TYR A 1049 -7.21 -47.80 17.09
N ASP A 1050 -7.89 -48.57 17.95
CA ASP A 1050 -8.35 -48.09 19.25
C ASP A 1050 -8.47 -49.21 20.30
N VAL A 1051 -8.56 -48.84 21.58
CA VAL A 1051 -8.70 -49.73 22.73
C VAL A 1051 -9.63 -49.12 23.80
N ALA A 1052 -10.63 -49.88 24.23
CA ALA A 1052 -11.56 -49.52 25.30
C ALA A 1052 -11.22 -50.22 26.63
N PHE A 1053 -11.90 -49.82 27.72
CA PHE A 1053 -11.79 -50.44 29.04
C PHE A 1053 -13.16 -50.58 29.70
N ASP A 1054 -13.60 -51.80 30.00
CA ASP A 1054 -14.92 -52.08 30.62
C ASP A 1054 -14.96 -51.89 32.15
N GLY A 1055 -13.88 -51.38 32.75
CA GLY A 1055 -13.65 -51.37 34.20
C GLY A 1055 -12.91 -52.60 34.74
N THR A 1056 -12.76 -53.65 33.94
CA THR A 1056 -12.11 -54.93 34.31
C THR A 1056 -11.18 -55.52 33.23
N THR A 1057 -11.47 -55.32 31.94
CA THR A 1057 -10.64 -55.78 30.80
C THR A 1057 -10.43 -54.68 29.76
N LEU A 1058 -9.28 -54.70 29.09
CA LEU A 1058 -9.06 -53.90 27.88
C LEU A 1058 -9.69 -54.61 26.67
N LEU A 1059 -10.28 -53.88 25.74
CA LEU A 1059 -10.98 -54.42 24.57
C LEU A 1059 -10.53 -53.69 23.29
N THR A 1060 -10.10 -54.42 22.26
CA THR A 1060 -9.69 -53.84 20.96
C THR A 1060 -10.21 -54.66 19.77
N ALA A 1061 -10.13 -54.10 18.56
CA ALA A 1061 -10.61 -54.71 17.32
C ALA A 1061 -9.66 -54.51 16.15
N THR A 1062 -9.62 -55.48 15.23
CA THR A 1062 -8.80 -55.40 13.99
C THR A 1062 -9.35 -54.39 13.00
N TYR A 1063 -8.53 -53.42 12.60
CA TYR A 1063 -8.81 -52.55 11.47
C TYR A 1063 -8.64 -53.30 10.14
N VAL A 1064 -9.74 -53.40 9.39
CA VAL A 1064 -9.82 -54.09 8.09
C VAL A 1064 -10.13 -53.06 7.00
N SER A 1065 -9.17 -52.82 6.09
CA SER A 1065 -9.20 -51.67 5.17
C SER A 1065 -9.99 -51.86 3.88
N SER A 1066 -10.31 -53.11 3.50
CA SER A 1066 -10.81 -53.50 2.17
C SER A 1066 -12.15 -54.25 2.18
N THR A 1067 -13.02 -53.90 1.23
CA THR A 1067 -14.42 -54.38 1.06
C THR A 1067 -14.59 -55.70 0.31
N SER A 1068 -13.50 -56.42 -0.01
CA SER A 1068 -13.60 -57.65 -0.82
C SER A 1068 -12.66 -58.75 -0.34
N GLY A 1069 -13.20 -59.97 -0.19
CA GLY A 1069 -12.44 -61.19 0.08
C GLY A 1069 -11.60 -61.21 1.37
N THR A 1070 -11.84 -60.27 2.29
CA THR A 1070 -11.01 -60.01 3.47
C THR A 1070 -11.64 -60.68 4.70
N PRO A 1071 -10.88 -61.20 5.69
CA PRO A 1071 -11.43 -61.81 6.90
C PRO A 1071 -12.30 -60.85 7.73
N PRO A 1072 -13.21 -61.39 8.59
CA PRO A 1072 -14.08 -60.58 9.44
C PRO A 1072 -13.29 -59.76 10.47
N THR A 1073 -13.88 -58.63 10.88
CA THR A 1073 -13.42 -57.82 12.01
C THR A 1073 -13.47 -58.65 13.29
N ARG A 1074 -12.33 -58.80 13.97
CA ARG A 1074 -12.17 -59.61 15.20
C ARG A 1074 -11.94 -58.72 16.41
N PHE A 1075 -12.54 -59.11 17.54
CA PHE A 1075 -12.45 -58.43 18.82
C PHE A 1075 -11.61 -59.25 19.82
N TYR A 1076 -10.73 -58.58 20.56
CA TYR A 1076 -9.79 -59.18 21.51
C TYR A 1076 -9.85 -58.49 22.87
N THR A 1077 -9.77 -59.26 23.94
CA THR A 1077 -9.58 -58.73 25.30
C THR A 1077 -8.17 -58.94 25.83
N LEU A 1078 -7.68 -58.00 26.64
CA LEU A 1078 -6.38 -58.05 27.32
C LEU A 1078 -6.53 -57.74 28.82
N ASP A 1079 -5.59 -58.22 29.63
CA ASP A 1079 -5.52 -57.94 31.08
C ASP A 1079 -4.93 -56.53 31.31
N PRO A 1080 -5.61 -55.62 32.05
CA PRO A 1080 -5.13 -54.26 32.30
C PRO A 1080 -4.01 -54.18 33.36
N THR A 1081 -3.67 -55.30 34.01
CA THR A 1081 -2.72 -55.38 35.12
C THR A 1081 -1.44 -56.15 34.79
N ALA A 1082 -1.48 -57.05 33.81
CA ALA A 1082 -0.34 -57.87 33.38
C ALA A 1082 -0.26 -58.01 31.86
N ALA A 1083 0.93 -57.72 31.29
CA ALA A 1083 1.21 -57.91 29.87
C ALA A 1083 1.10 -59.40 29.44
N GLY A 1084 0.52 -59.65 28.27
CA GLY A 1084 0.25 -61.00 27.76
C GLY A 1084 -0.50 -60.99 26.41
N PRO A 1085 -0.65 -62.14 25.74
CA PRO A 1085 -1.38 -62.21 24.47
C PRO A 1085 -2.89 -62.04 24.69
N GLY A 1086 -3.54 -61.23 23.86
CA GLY A 1086 -4.99 -61.01 23.92
C GLY A 1086 -5.80 -62.24 23.51
N THR A 1087 -7.02 -62.35 24.05
CA THR A 1087 -7.95 -63.45 23.80
C THR A 1087 -9.05 -63.02 22.82
N GLU A 1088 -9.22 -63.74 21.71
CA GLU A 1088 -10.31 -63.47 20.75
C GLU A 1088 -11.66 -63.81 21.38
N ILE A 1089 -12.56 -62.82 21.48
CA ILE A 1089 -13.90 -63.00 22.08
C ILE A 1089 -15.01 -63.15 21.02
N GLY A 1090 -14.76 -62.75 19.78
CA GLY A 1090 -15.72 -62.89 18.67
C GLY A 1090 -15.34 -62.07 17.43
N SER A 1091 -16.20 -62.11 16.42
CA SER A 1091 -15.98 -61.42 15.15
C SER A 1091 -17.28 -61.12 14.40
N THR A 1092 -17.31 -60.03 13.63
CA THR A 1092 -18.41 -59.68 12.72
C THR A 1092 -17.98 -59.65 11.25
N THR A 1093 -18.87 -60.10 10.36
CA THR A 1093 -18.76 -59.94 8.90
C THR A 1093 -19.45 -58.67 8.39
N GLU A 1094 -20.30 -58.06 9.20
CA GLU A 1094 -21.17 -56.95 8.77
C GLU A 1094 -20.48 -55.58 8.86
N LEU A 1095 -19.35 -55.46 9.57
CA LEU A 1095 -18.59 -54.21 9.75
C LEU A 1095 -17.11 -54.39 9.36
N TYR A 1096 -16.55 -53.35 8.75
CA TYR A 1096 -15.12 -53.20 8.48
C TYR A 1096 -14.65 -51.76 8.86
N ARG A 1097 -13.34 -51.47 8.78
CA ARG A 1097 -12.73 -50.19 9.20
C ARG A 1097 -13.15 -49.71 10.60
N VAL A 1098 -13.08 -50.57 11.61
CA VAL A 1098 -13.24 -50.13 13.01
C VAL A 1098 -12.12 -49.15 13.37
N ARG A 1099 -12.45 -47.87 13.50
CA ARG A 1099 -11.52 -46.76 13.86
C ARG A 1099 -11.53 -46.45 15.35
N ALA A 1100 -12.68 -46.60 16.01
CA ALA A 1100 -12.87 -46.34 17.43
C ALA A 1100 -13.71 -47.44 18.08
N ILE A 1101 -13.54 -47.67 19.38
CA ILE A 1101 -14.21 -48.71 20.16
C ILE A 1101 -14.51 -48.25 21.60
N GLY A 1102 -15.69 -48.58 22.10
CA GLY A 1102 -16.12 -48.31 23.47
C GLY A 1102 -16.99 -49.45 24.02
N THR A 1103 -17.23 -49.52 25.33
CA THR A 1103 -18.09 -50.55 25.91
C THR A 1103 -18.64 -50.16 27.29
N ASP A 1104 -19.84 -50.66 27.63
CA ASP A 1104 -20.42 -50.62 28.97
C ASP A 1104 -20.42 -52.01 29.67
N GLY A 1105 -19.66 -52.97 29.14
CA GLY A 1105 -19.65 -54.36 29.58
C GLY A 1105 -20.87 -55.20 29.14
N THR A 1106 -21.87 -54.59 28.50
CA THR A 1106 -23.05 -55.28 27.92
C THR A 1106 -23.04 -55.19 26.39
N TRP A 1107 -22.70 -54.02 25.87
CA TRP A 1107 -22.54 -53.69 24.45
C TRP A 1107 -21.09 -53.33 24.16
N VAL A 1108 -20.65 -53.58 22.93
CA VAL A 1108 -19.52 -52.87 22.33
C VAL A 1108 -20.06 -51.84 21.33
N PHE A 1109 -19.50 -50.64 21.37
CA PHE A 1109 -19.77 -49.52 20.48
C PHE A 1109 -18.57 -49.36 19.55
N VAL A 1110 -18.79 -49.11 18.26
CA VAL A 1110 -17.72 -48.96 17.27
C VAL A 1110 -18.03 -47.89 16.22
N VAL A 1111 -17.01 -47.13 15.83
CA VAL A 1111 -17.01 -46.33 14.59
C VAL A 1111 -16.56 -47.23 13.46
N ALA A 1112 -17.41 -47.46 12.45
CA ALA A 1112 -17.17 -48.43 11.39
C ALA A 1112 -17.90 -48.10 10.07
N ASN A 1113 -17.64 -48.90 9.03
CA ASN A 1113 -18.41 -48.93 7.78
C ASN A 1113 -19.15 -50.29 7.66
N PRO A 1114 -20.37 -50.36 7.11
CA PRO A 1114 -21.08 -51.61 6.87
C PRO A 1114 -20.57 -52.32 5.61
N TYR A 1115 -20.33 -53.64 5.68
CA TYR A 1115 -19.60 -54.39 4.65
C TYR A 1115 -20.28 -54.35 3.28
N GLY A 1116 -19.53 -53.94 2.26
CA GLY A 1116 -20.02 -53.79 0.88
C GLY A 1116 -20.53 -52.38 0.55
N ASP A 1117 -20.66 -51.52 1.55
CA ASP A 1117 -20.95 -50.09 1.40
C ASP A 1117 -19.70 -49.26 1.73
N THR A 1118 -19.41 -48.23 0.93
CA THR A 1118 -18.31 -47.27 1.12
C THR A 1118 -18.81 -45.84 1.27
N SER A 1119 -20.12 -45.63 1.18
CA SER A 1119 -20.84 -44.35 1.31
C SER A 1119 -21.48 -44.21 2.69
N THR A 1120 -21.91 -45.31 3.31
CA THR A 1120 -22.38 -45.29 4.70
C THR A 1120 -21.20 -45.45 5.66
N GLU A 1121 -21.14 -44.58 6.67
CA GLU A 1121 -20.37 -44.77 7.88
C GLU A 1121 -21.15 -44.29 9.11
N GLY A 1122 -20.69 -44.64 10.30
CA GLY A 1122 -21.39 -44.26 11.52
C GLY A 1122 -20.95 -44.99 12.77
N VAL A 1123 -21.74 -44.80 13.83
CA VAL A 1123 -21.56 -45.42 15.14
C VAL A 1123 -22.56 -46.55 15.31
N TYR A 1124 -22.06 -47.76 15.60
CA TYR A 1124 -22.87 -48.97 15.76
C TYR A 1124 -22.67 -49.61 17.13
N ARG A 1125 -23.69 -50.31 17.64
CA ARG A 1125 -23.55 -51.23 18.79
C ARG A 1125 -23.74 -52.69 18.39
N LEU A 1126 -23.02 -53.57 19.07
CA LEU A 1126 -23.14 -55.02 19.03
C LEU A 1126 -23.24 -55.57 20.46
N PRO A 1127 -24.09 -56.57 20.75
CA PRO A 1127 -24.11 -57.20 22.07
C PRO A 1127 -22.76 -57.88 22.34
N LEU A 1128 -22.10 -57.56 23.45
CA LEU A 1128 -20.77 -58.11 23.78
C LEU A 1128 -20.79 -59.65 23.92
N THR A 1129 -21.96 -60.20 24.27
CA THR A 1129 -22.21 -61.65 24.35
C THR A 1129 -22.52 -62.33 23.00
N ASN A 1130 -22.73 -61.56 21.92
CA ASN A 1130 -22.99 -62.07 20.57
C ASN A 1130 -22.51 -61.09 19.49
N LEU A 1131 -21.19 -60.98 19.32
CA LEU A 1131 -20.54 -60.11 18.32
C LEU A 1131 -20.80 -60.49 16.85
N ALA A 1132 -21.54 -61.57 16.60
CA ALA A 1132 -22.05 -61.98 15.28
C ALA A 1132 -23.53 -61.62 15.06
N ALA A 1133 -24.11 -60.78 15.92
CA ALA A 1133 -25.41 -60.15 15.67
C ALA A 1133 -25.33 -59.14 14.51
N THR A 1134 -26.48 -58.78 13.94
CA THR A 1134 -26.60 -57.61 13.09
C THR A 1134 -26.26 -56.35 13.91
N PRO A 1135 -25.37 -55.46 13.43
CA PRO A 1135 -25.09 -54.20 14.10
C PRO A 1135 -26.32 -53.30 14.18
N GLU A 1136 -26.55 -52.67 15.33
CA GLU A 1136 -27.58 -51.66 15.50
C GLU A 1136 -26.94 -50.26 15.36
N PRO A 1137 -27.32 -49.43 14.38
CA PRO A 1137 -26.80 -48.07 14.27
C PRO A 1137 -27.34 -47.17 15.39
N LEU A 1138 -26.46 -46.36 15.98
CA LEU A 1138 -26.81 -45.25 16.87
C LEU A 1138 -26.96 -43.96 16.06
N TRP A 1139 -26.04 -43.76 15.11
CA TRP A 1139 -25.92 -42.57 14.27
C TRP A 1139 -25.21 -42.93 12.96
N LEU A 1140 -25.53 -42.23 11.87
CA LEU A 1140 -24.96 -42.37 10.54
C LEU A 1140 -24.70 -40.98 9.98
N GLY A 1141 -23.57 -40.80 9.29
CA GLY A 1141 -23.08 -39.51 8.80
C GLY A 1141 -21.55 -39.52 8.71
N ASN A 1142 -20.94 -38.45 8.22
CA ASN A 1142 -19.50 -38.39 7.95
C ASN A 1142 -18.64 -38.41 9.24
N LEU A 1143 -17.60 -39.26 9.28
CA LEU A 1143 -16.71 -39.44 10.43
C LEU A 1143 -15.23 -39.33 10.04
N PRO A 1144 -14.34 -38.83 10.93
CA PRO A 1144 -12.93 -38.62 10.60
C PRO A 1144 -12.26 -39.87 10.02
N THR A 1145 -11.57 -39.70 8.89
CA THR A 1145 -11.09 -40.82 8.06
C THR A 1145 -9.92 -41.62 8.67
N SER A 1146 -9.28 -41.10 9.71
CA SER A 1146 -8.08 -41.67 10.35
C SER A 1146 -8.23 -41.92 11.85
N ALA A 1147 -8.52 -40.87 12.62
CA ALA A 1147 -8.63 -40.87 14.07
C ALA A 1147 -10.01 -40.36 14.52
N THR A 1148 -10.76 -41.13 15.30
CA THR A 1148 -12.09 -40.72 15.79
C THR A 1148 -12.20 -40.99 17.29
N ALA A 1149 -12.57 -39.99 18.09
CA ALA A 1149 -12.88 -40.21 19.49
C ALA A 1149 -14.28 -40.81 19.65
N LEU A 1150 -14.40 -41.89 20.43
CA LEU A 1150 -15.66 -42.44 20.92
C LEU A 1150 -15.53 -42.75 22.41
N GLU A 1151 -16.45 -42.22 23.20
CA GLU A 1151 -16.40 -42.23 24.66
C GLU A 1151 -17.71 -42.74 25.27
N VAL A 1152 -17.64 -43.41 26.42
CA VAL A 1152 -18.80 -44.11 27.01
C VAL A 1152 -18.97 -43.77 28.48
N GLN A 1153 -20.12 -43.17 28.82
CA GLN A 1153 -20.52 -42.90 30.20
C GLN A 1153 -21.63 -43.85 30.62
N VAL A 1154 -21.41 -44.62 31.70
CA VAL A 1154 -22.46 -45.42 32.35
C VAL A 1154 -22.99 -44.65 33.57
N THR A 1155 -24.26 -44.23 33.55
CA THR A 1155 -24.93 -43.56 34.67
C THR A 1155 -25.69 -44.56 35.55
N ALA A 1156 -26.40 -44.06 36.57
CA ALA A 1156 -27.32 -44.90 37.35
C ALA A 1156 -28.62 -45.26 36.58
N SER A 1157 -28.83 -44.64 35.41
CA SER A 1157 -30.06 -44.66 34.63
C SER A 1157 -29.86 -45.26 33.23
N THR A 1158 -28.77 -44.86 32.55
CA THR A 1158 -28.56 -44.96 31.10
C THR A 1158 -27.07 -45.12 30.78
N THR A 1159 -26.74 -45.78 29.67
CA THR A 1159 -25.41 -45.65 29.02
C THR A 1159 -25.50 -44.54 27.97
N TYR A 1160 -24.67 -43.51 28.06
CA TYR A 1160 -24.48 -42.51 27.01
C TYR A 1160 -23.21 -42.81 26.21
N VAL A 1161 -23.28 -42.62 24.89
CA VAL A 1161 -22.12 -42.67 23.99
C VAL A 1161 -21.91 -41.28 23.40
N TYR A 1162 -20.67 -40.80 23.47
CA TYR A 1162 -20.21 -39.53 22.91
C TYR A 1162 -19.22 -39.81 21.78
N PHE A 1163 -19.22 -39.01 20.72
CA PHE A 1163 -18.28 -39.13 19.60
C PHE A 1163 -18.10 -37.80 18.86
N ARG A 1164 -17.05 -37.68 18.04
CA ARG A 1164 -16.88 -36.56 17.10
C ARG A 1164 -17.15 -36.96 15.66
N ASP A 1165 -17.77 -36.05 14.89
CA ASP A 1165 -17.93 -36.17 13.44
C ASP A 1165 -16.70 -35.64 12.67
N GLN A 1166 -16.79 -35.58 11.34
CA GLN A 1166 -15.71 -35.08 10.49
C GLN A 1166 -15.41 -33.58 10.72
N ASP A 1167 -16.38 -32.80 11.19
CA ASP A 1167 -16.27 -31.34 11.33
C ASP A 1167 -15.93 -30.89 12.75
N GLY A 1168 -15.87 -31.83 13.71
CA GLY A 1168 -15.44 -31.58 15.09
C GLY A 1168 -16.59 -31.41 16.09
N ASN A 1169 -17.85 -31.55 15.65
CA ASN A 1169 -19.01 -31.53 16.53
C ASN A 1169 -18.94 -32.69 17.54
N VAL A 1170 -19.36 -32.45 18.79
CA VAL A 1170 -19.50 -33.50 19.82
C VAL A 1170 -20.95 -33.97 19.87
N HIS A 1171 -21.18 -35.23 19.51
CA HIS A 1171 -22.50 -35.88 19.47
C HIS A 1171 -22.77 -36.67 20.76
N VAL A 1172 -24.06 -36.93 21.05
CA VAL A 1172 -24.46 -37.84 22.13
C VAL A 1172 -25.71 -38.66 21.79
N ALA A 1173 -25.70 -39.94 22.20
CA ALA A 1173 -26.83 -40.86 22.13
C ALA A 1173 -27.08 -41.61 23.47
N ASP A 1174 -28.34 -41.88 23.80
CA ASP A 1174 -28.69 -42.94 24.77
C ASP A 1174 -28.50 -44.29 24.06
N ALA A 1175 -27.63 -45.14 24.62
CA ALA A 1175 -27.15 -46.35 23.99
C ALA A 1175 -27.32 -47.61 24.87
N GLY A 1176 -27.79 -47.46 26.11
CA GLY A 1176 -27.95 -48.57 27.07
C GLY A 1176 -29.31 -49.27 26.98
N GLY A 1177 -30.34 -48.57 26.50
CA GLY A 1177 -31.71 -49.08 26.42
C GLY A 1177 -31.93 -50.21 25.41
N ALA A 1178 -33.11 -50.84 25.47
CA ALA A 1178 -33.54 -51.85 24.49
C ALA A 1178 -33.67 -51.30 23.05
N SER A 1179 -33.73 -49.98 22.90
CA SER A 1179 -33.57 -49.24 21.64
C SER A 1179 -32.65 -48.06 21.93
N ALA A 1180 -31.57 -47.89 21.16
CA ALA A 1180 -30.77 -46.68 21.22
C ALA A 1180 -31.55 -45.46 20.70
N GLN A 1181 -31.20 -44.26 21.15
CA GLN A 1181 -31.80 -43.00 20.73
C GLN A 1181 -30.71 -41.93 20.59
N TYR A 1182 -30.49 -41.45 19.35
CA TYR A 1182 -29.65 -40.29 19.12
C TYR A 1182 -30.31 -39.02 19.69
N LEU A 1183 -29.58 -38.33 20.58
CA LEU A 1183 -30.10 -37.18 21.33
C LEU A 1183 -29.75 -35.88 20.62
N GLY A 1184 -28.54 -35.73 20.08
CA GLY A 1184 -28.14 -34.60 19.24
C GLY A 1184 -26.65 -34.23 19.37
N VAL A 1185 -26.29 -33.09 18.80
CA VAL A 1185 -25.00 -32.42 19.04
C VAL A 1185 -25.04 -31.74 20.41
N LEU A 1186 -24.12 -32.11 21.31
CA LEU A 1186 -23.93 -31.54 22.64
C LEU A 1186 -23.15 -30.22 22.59
N SER A 1187 -22.20 -30.11 21.66
CA SER A 1187 -21.38 -28.92 21.43
C SER A 1187 -20.87 -28.93 19.99
N ALA A 1188 -21.01 -27.82 19.27
CA ALA A 1188 -20.50 -27.65 17.91
C ALA A 1188 -19.11 -26.98 17.87
N LEU A 1189 -18.32 -27.12 18.95
CA LEU A 1189 -17.07 -26.40 19.15
C LEU A 1189 -15.89 -27.19 18.56
N GLY A 1190 -15.23 -26.61 17.56
CA GLY A 1190 -14.15 -27.22 16.79
C GLY A 1190 -14.45 -27.19 15.29
N ARG A 1191 -13.42 -27.50 14.48
CA ARG A 1191 -13.49 -27.54 13.02
C ARG A 1191 -12.88 -28.82 12.47
N SER A 1192 -13.11 -29.11 11.19
CA SER A 1192 -12.61 -30.33 10.56
C SER A 1192 -11.09 -30.50 10.73
N GLY A 1193 -10.71 -31.60 11.36
CA GLY A 1193 -9.36 -31.88 11.85
C GLY A 1193 -9.27 -32.01 13.37
N ASP A 1194 -10.08 -31.28 14.13
CA ASP A 1194 -10.14 -31.33 15.61
C ASP A 1194 -10.84 -32.64 16.06
N VAL A 1195 -10.06 -33.67 16.39
CA VAL A 1195 -10.59 -35.04 16.64
C VAL A 1195 -10.51 -35.50 18.09
N ALA A 1196 -9.64 -34.89 18.89
CA ALA A 1196 -9.28 -35.34 20.22
C ALA A 1196 -10.29 -34.92 21.28
N MET A 1197 -10.96 -35.91 21.84
CA MET A 1197 -11.88 -35.80 22.97
C MET A 1197 -11.63 -36.98 23.92
N GLY A 1198 -11.87 -36.78 25.22
CA GLY A 1198 -11.85 -37.86 26.21
C GLY A 1198 -12.76 -37.63 27.41
N PHE A 1199 -13.25 -38.71 28.02
CA PHE A 1199 -14.22 -38.67 29.14
C PHE A 1199 -13.56 -38.73 30.54
N ASP A 1200 -14.09 -37.97 31.50
CA ASP A 1200 -13.56 -37.88 32.86
C ASP A 1200 -13.98 -39.08 33.75
N PRO A 1201 -13.06 -39.99 34.16
CA PRO A 1201 -13.41 -41.13 35.00
C PRO A 1201 -13.82 -40.75 36.45
N VAL A 1202 -13.85 -39.47 36.80
CA VAL A 1202 -14.18 -38.94 38.14
C VAL A 1202 -15.52 -38.19 38.17
N GLY A 1203 -16.14 -37.89 37.03
CA GLY A 1203 -17.46 -37.24 36.97
C GLY A 1203 -17.95 -36.94 35.54
N PRO A 1204 -19.17 -36.44 35.35
CA PRO A 1204 -19.68 -36.10 34.02
C PRO A 1204 -18.96 -34.88 33.46
N SER A 1205 -17.89 -35.08 32.70
CA SER A 1205 -17.19 -34.06 31.93
C SER A 1205 -16.46 -34.70 30.74
N LEU A 1206 -16.46 -34.00 29.61
CA LEU A 1206 -15.56 -34.30 28.47
C LEU A 1206 -14.48 -33.23 28.44
N TYR A 1207 -13.26 -33.61 28.07
CA TYR A 1207 -12.21 -32.67 27.67
C TYR A 1207 -12.01 -32.82 26.17
N LEU A 1208 -11.92 -31.71 25.45
CA LEU A 1208 -11.74 -31.71 24.00
C LEU A 1208 -10.74 -30.63 23.57
N PHE A 1209 -10.12 -30.87 22.42
CA PHE A 1209 -9.33 -29.90 21.69
C PHE A 1209 -10.19 -29.16 20.65
N GLU A 1210 -9.92 -27.87 20.45
CA GLU A 1210 -10.49 -27.08 19.36
C GLU A 1210 -9.46 -26.08 18.83
N SER A 1211 -9.52 -25.85 17.52
CA SER A 1211 -8.74 -24.82 16.82
C SER A 1211 -9.62 -23.92 15.94
N GLU A 1212 -10.92 -23.86 16.26
CA GLU A 1212 -11.91 -23.02 15.60
C GLU A 1212 -11.87 -21.59 16.14
N THR A 1213 -11.99 -21.43 17.47
CA THR A 1213 -12.09 -20.11 18.11
C THR A 1213 -10.73 -19.53 18.50
N GLU A 1214 -9.70 -20.38 18.61
CA GLU A 1214 -8.29 -19.99 18.65
C GLU A 1214 -7.51 -20.83 17.63
N SER A 1215 -7.12 -20.24 16.51
CA SER A 1215 -6.49 -20.95 15.37
C SER A 1215 -5.14 -21.61 15.69
N THR A 1216 -4.54 -21.31 16.85
CA THR A 1216 -3.32 -21.95 17.36
C THR A 1216 -3.58 -23.07 18.37
N GLY A 1217 -4.86 -23.38 18.64
CA GLY A 1217 -5.35 -24.53 19.37
C GLY A 1217 -5.41 -24.37 20.89
N ARG A 1218 -6.57 -24.71 21.50
CA ARG A 1218 -6.75 -24.76 22.95
C ARG A 1218 -7.51 -26.01 23.43
N ILE A 1219 -7.54 -26.21 24.75
CA ILE A 1219 -8.19 -27.37 25.39
C ILE A 1219 -9.26 -26.88 26.37
N VAL A 1220 -10.48 -27.35 26.19
CA VAL A 1220 -11.65 -26.97 27.00
C VAL A 1220 -12.27 -28.18 27.68
N ARG A 1221 -13.17 -27.93 28.64
CA ARG A 1221 -13.97 -28.94 29.32
C ARG A 1221 -15.47 -28.65 29.15
N LEU A 1222 -16.24 -29.62 28.66
CA LEU A 1222 -17.71 -29.64 28.71
C LEU A 1222 -18.19 -30.20 30.06
N ARG A 1223 -19.24 -29.62 30.65
CA ARG A 1223 -19.82 -30.05 31.92
C ARG A 1223 -21.31 -29.72 32.08
#